data_AF-A0A352WGQ3-F1
#
_entry.id   AF-A0A352WGQ3-F1
#
_cell.length_a   1.000
_cell.length_b   1.000
_cell.length_c   1.000
_cell.angle_alpha   90.00
_cell.angle_beta   90.00
_cell.angle_gamma   90.00
#
_symmetry.space_group_name_H-M   'P 1'
#
loop_
_entity.id
_entity.type
_entity.pdbx_description
1 polymer ?
#
loop_
_entity_poly.entity_id
_entity_poly.type
_entity_poly.pdbx_seq_one_letter_code
_entity_poly.pdbx_strand_id
1 'polypeptide(L)'
;MSQKMRSRLITLLVIVGVILFFVIRSKMGNDKVTGGNSRVDYSTEYGKYMSAYKDSARPDDVITINGADFTSYKEEDKDVKPEIRDNYEGFDGKSVLTSEDGTITYTFEVKKEGIYELSLDYYPVEGKNSEIQRSFYIDGEQPYKELNIVQFSRIWTTDIAKNAFDNGETTVKWNKDTQGNEMKPTSIEEPRWINSYLYDNNGYITTPLSFYLSAGKHTVTIESKREPMLIGRLTFSNSKSLNNYAQQKAEWDAEGASYVNDTMVIIEGEDARNTSSQTLYPKQDQSSPALSPSSAKYLLNNTIGGQSWDKSGQWIEWEFEIPESGYYEISLFDKQNFMRGIYVSRKIYIDGKVPFQEMESYGFYYDSSWRLDTLKDSSDVPYKFYFEKGRHTLKMEVVLGEFSDVIAEVQDSVNKLNAIYRSVIRIIGVSPDTYRDYQIEASIPHIVDDLKEVKYELDDAINTLRAAVGHSSDKETVLITMRDQLEYLIDDVEHFVRVISTYKTNVRACGTWLTQVISQPLQIDRIYITSSAEDIDIAHNNFGSKFLNEMKRLGYSFVIDYNSMGATSNSKDNPTITLWVGTGRDQANVIRSLIDESFTSVYNINVNVQLVDMNTLLRAELAGEGPDVAIQVANTNGIAGAVLNTGNDTPVNYGLRDAVLDLNQFEDVNEVKKRFYDSALTAFSFDGSLYALPETMTFPVMFYRKDILADLGLEIPETWDDVNVIMTVLAKNQMEFGMLPSEQIFAMLLYQNGGKYYNEGGISSALDSDVAVNTFKQYCEFYTDYGLDKTTSVEERFRTGECPI
;
A
#
# COMPACT_ATOMS: atom_id res chain seq x y z
N MET A 1 -38.03 33.01 -29.02
CA MET A 1 -38.19 32.56 -27.62
C MET A 1 -37.36 33.49 -26.73
N SER A 2 -37.96 34.21 -25.76
CA SER A 2 -37.19 35.18 -24.94
C SER A 2 -36.17 34.46 -24.06
N GLN A 3 -35.06 35.15 -23.73
CA GLN A 3 -33.97 34.61 -22.92
C GLN A 3 -34.45 34.04 -21.56
N LYS A 4 -35.50 34.65 -20.97
CA LYS A 4 -36.18 34.14 -19.77
C LYS A 4 -36.86 32.78 -19.98
N MET A 5 -37.39 32.52 -21.18
CA MET A 5 -38.09 31.28 -21.51
C MET A 5 -37.11 30.13 -21.81
N ARG A 6 -35.93 30.44 -22.39
CA ARG A 6 -34.83 29.46 -22.53
C ARG A 6 -34.24 29.04 -21.18
N SER A 7 -34.02 30.00 -20.28
CA SER A 7 -33.54 29.70 -18.91
C SER A 7 -34.53 28.80 -18.16
N ARG A 8 -35.84 29.08 -18.21
CA ARG A 8 -36.85 28.22 -17.59
C ARG A 8 -36.93 26.82 -18.19
N LEU A 9 -36.74 26.69 -19.51
CA LEU A 9 -36.75 25.38 -20.19
C LEU A 9 -35.53 24.54 -19.80
N ILE A 10 -34.35 25.16 -19.68
CA ILE A 10 -33.12 24.48 -19.25
C ILE A 10 -33.25 24.04 -17.79
N THR A 11 -33.76 24.89 -16.90
CA THR A 11 -34.01 24.52 -15.50
C THR A 11 -35.01 23.37 -15.39
N LEU A 12 -36.07 23.37 -16.20
CA LEU A 12 -37.07 22.28 -16.21
C LEU A 12 -36.45 20.96 -16.71
N LEU A 13 -35.63 21.00 -17.76
CA LEU A 13 -34.95 19.81 -18.30
C LEU A 13 -33.94 19.23 -17.30
N VAL A 14 -33.24 20.08 -16.54
CA VAL A 14 -32.34 19.64 -15.46
C VAL A 14 -33.13 18.99 -14.33
N ILE A 15 -34.27 19.58 -13.90
CA ILE A 15 -35.12 19.00 -12.85
C ILE A 15 -35.71 17.65 -13.30
N VAL A 16 -36.18 17.54 -14.54
CA VAL A 16 -36.72 16.29 -15.09
C VAL A 16 -35.63 15.22 -15.23
N GLY A 17 -34.41 15.60 -15.64
CA GLY A 17 -33.27 14.70 -15.69
C GLY A 17 -32.86 14.15 -14.32
N VAL A 18 -32.89 15.01 -13.29
CA VAL A 18 -32.61 14.60 -11.90
C VAL A 18 -33.71 13.67 -11.36
N ILE A 19 -34.98 13.95 -11.64
CA ILE A 19 -36.10 13.08 -11.19
C ILE A 19 -36.04 11.71 -11.90
N LEU A 20 -35.75 11.67 -13.20
CA LEU A 20 -35.59 10.41 -13.93
C LEU A 20 -34.40 9.58 -13.42
N PHE A 21 -33.30 10.24 -13.05
CA PHE A 21 -32.14 9.57 -12.44
C PHE A 21 -32.49 8.89 -11.10
N PHE A 22 -33.29 9.55 -10.25
CA PHE A 22 -33.73 8.97 -8.97
C PHE A 22 -34.78 7.85 -9.13
N VAL A 23 -35.68 7.96 -10.11
CA VAL A 23 -36.70 6.92 -10.38
C VAL A 23 -36.10 5.65 -10.99
N ILE A 24 -35.01 5.78 -11.75
CA ILE A 24 -34.26 4.61 -12.27
C ILE A 24 -33.47 3.94 -11.14
N ARG A 25 -32.87 4.71 -10.22
CA ARG A 25 -32.15 4.16 -9.05
C ARG A 25 -33.07 3.40 -8.10
N SER A 26 -34.34 3.83 -7.94
CA SER A 26 -35.30 3.18 -7.03
C SER A 26 -35.91 1.87 -7.56
N LYS A 27 -35.53 1.40 -8.76
CA LYS A 27 -36.13 0.23 -9.43
C LYS A 27 -35.19 -0.97 -9.61
N MET A 28 -33.94 -0.87 -9.16
CA MET A 28 -33.03 -2.02 -9.14
C MET A 28 -33.18 -2.71 -7.77
N GLY A 29 -33.98 -3.78 -7.74
CA GLY A 29 -34.19 -4.61 -6.56
C GLY A 29 -33.04 -5.61 -6.37
N ASN A 30 -32.77 -5.91 -5.11
CA ASN A 30 -31.82 -6.92 -4.65
C ASN A 30 -32.31 -8.34 -5.00
N ASP A 31 -31.44 -9.10 -5.65
CA ASP A 31 -31.52 -10.56 -5.67
C ASP A 31 -30.43 -11.15 -4.75
N LYS A 32 -30.77 -12.30 -4.18
CA LYS A 32 -30.16 -12.94 -3.02
C LYS A 32 -28.77 -13.52 -3.33
N VAL A 33 -27.83 -13.34 -2.41
CA VAL A 33 -26.54 -14.03 -2.38
C VAL A 33 -26.47 -14.98 -1.18
N THR A 34 -26.03 -16.19 -1.45
CA THR A 34 -25.72 -17.26 -0.48
C THR A 34 -24.25 -17.16 -0.08
N GLY A 35 -23.97 -17.20 1.23
CA GLY A 35 -22.61 -17.12 1.76
C GLY A 35 -21.67 -18.20 1.21
N GLY A 36 -20.46 -17.76 0.84
CA GLY A 36 -19.38 -18.61 0.36
C GLY A 36 -18.65 -19.32 1.50
N ASN A 37 -18.48 -20.63 1.35
CA ASN A 37 -17.45 -21.39 2.06
C ASN A 37 -16.08 -20.97 1.53
N SER A 38 -15.11 -20.81 2.43
CA SER A 38 -13.69 -20.69 2.13
C SER A 38 -13.23 -21.88 1.27
N ARG A 39 -13.04 -21.63 -0.03
CA ARG A 39 -12.42 -22.59 -0.93
C ARG A 39 -10.91 -22.35 -0.93
N VAL A 40 -10.15 -23.44 -0.91
CA VAL A 40 -8.71 -23.39 -1.17
C VAL A 40 -8.53 -23.02 -2.64
N ASP A 41 -7.95 -21.87 -2.91
CA ASP A 41 -7.63 -21.38 -4.25
C ASP A 41 -6.49 -22.22 -4.84
N TYR A 42 -6.76 -22.99 -5.91
CA TYR A 42 -5.81 -23.88 -6.57
C TYR A 42 -4.87 -23.19 -7.59
N SER A 43 -5.03 -21.88 -7.83
CA SER A 43 -4.20 -21.12 -8.77
C SER A 43 -2.86 -20.68 -8.14
N THR A 44 -2.86 -20.42 -6.82
CA THR A 44 -1.66 -20.10 -6.03
C THR A 44 -0.71 -21.30 -5.87
N GLU A 45 0.57 -21.06 -5.60
CA GLU A 45 1.51 -22.15 -5.32
C GLU A 45 1.17 -22.86 -4.02
N TYR A 46 0.75 -22.11 -2.99
CA TYR A 46 0.17 -22.67 -1.78
C TYR A 46 -1.03 -23.58 -2.07
N GLY A 47 -1.97 -23.14 -2.90
CA GLY A 47 -3.10 -23.92 -3.35
C GLY A 47 -2.73 -25.24 -3.99
N LYS A 48 -1.80 -25.18 -4.95
CA LYS A 48 -1.23 -26.35 -5.62
C LYS A 48 -0.54 -27.28 -4.62
N TYR A 49 0.26 -26.73 -3.70
CA TYR A 49 0.91 -27.48 -2.64
C TYR A 49 -0.11 -28.19 -1.72
N MET A 50 -1.11 -27.47 -1.23
CA MET A 50 -2.18 -28.04 -0.39
C MET A 50 -3.04 -29.08 -1.12
N SER A 51 -3.24 -28.93 -2.43
CA SER A 51 -4.00 -29.89 -3.24
C SER A 51 -3.38 -31.29 -3.23
N ALA A 52 -2.05 -31.37 -3.16
CA ALA A 52 -1.31 -32.63 -3.07
C ALA A 52 -1.53 -33.36 -1.73
N TYR A 53 -1.96 -32.63 -0.70
CA TYR A 53 -2.14 -33.14 0.67
C TYR A 53 -3.58 -32.99 1.19
N LYS A 54 -4.56 -32.76 0.32
CA LYS A 54 -5.96 -32.50 0.71
C LYS A 54 -6.60 -33.59 1.59
N ASP A 55 -6.13 -34.83 1.45
CA ASP A 55 -6.64 -36.01 2.16
C ASP A 55 -5.83 -36.31 3.45
N SER A 56 -4.78 -35.53 3.73
CA SER A 56 -3.96 -35.65 4.94
C SER A 56 -4.74 -35.21 6.18
N ALA A 57 -4.49 -35.89 7.30
CA ALA A 57 -5.10 -35.52 8.58
C ALA A 57 -4.62 -34.14 9.05
N ARG A 58 -5.48 -33.43 9.81
CA ARG A 58 -5.11 -32.26 10.62
C ARG A 58 -5.10 -32.69 12.09
N PRO A 59 -3.93 -33.04 12.66
CA PRO A 59 -3.86 -33.53 14.03
C PRO A 59 -4.17 -32.43 15.05
N ASP A 60 -4.75 -32.81 16.19
CA ASP A 60 -4.90 -31.93 17.37
C ASP A 60 -3.61 -31.78 18.19
N ASP A 61 -2.53 -32.47 17.78
CA ASP A 61 -1.23 -32.39 18.46
C ASP A 61 -0.65 -30.97 18.33
N VAL A 62 -0.12 -30.46 19.45
CA VAL A 62 0.56 -29.16 19.51
C VAL A 62 2.06 -29.40 19.68
N ILE A 63 2.86 -28.83 18.78
CA ILE A 63 4.32 -28.85 18.87
C ILE A 63 4.79 -27.45 19.23
N THR A 64 5.49 -27.32 20.34
CA THR A 64 5.98 -26.02 20.85
C THR A 64 7.50 -26.02 20.90
N ILE A 65 8.11 -24.96 20.35
CA ILE A 65 9.55 -24.73 20.35
C ILE A 65 9.80 -23.39 21.05
N ASN A 66 10.66 -23.36 22.07
CA ASN A 66 11.06 -22.10 22.70
C ASN A 66 11.99 -21.32 21.76
N GLY A 67 11.84 -20.00 21.68
CA GLY A 67 12.66 -19.16 20.79
C GLY A 67 14.16 -19.26 21.07
N ALA A 68 14.57 -19.51 22.32
CA ALA A 68 15.98 -19.69 22.65
C ALA A 68 16.53 -21.10 22.36
N ASP A 69 15.69 -22.08 21.98
CA ASP A 69 16.08 -23.47 21.69
C ASP A 69 16.44 -23.67 20.21
N PHE A 70 17.08 -22.67 19.60
CA PHE A 70 17.57 -22.77 18.22
C PHE A 70 18.83 -23.65 18.11
N THR A 71 19.03 -24.21 16.92
CA THR A 71 20.19 -25.06 16.58
C THR A 71 21.28 -24.34 15.80
N SER A 72 20.94 -23.26 15.09
CA SER A 72 21.89 -22.40 14.39
C SER A 72 21.36 -20.96 14.33
N TYR A 73 22.26 -19.98 14.43
CA TYR A 73 21.98 -18.57 14.21
C TYR A 73 23.16 -17.93 13.45
N LYS A 74 22.87 -17.23 12.37
CA LYS A 74 23.87 -16.58 11.52
C LYS A 74 23.49 -15.15 11.16
N GLU A 75 24.48 -14.30 10.98
CA GLU A 75 24.36 -12.94 10.42
C GLU A 75 25.44 -12.80 9.35
N GLU A 76 25.10 -12.27 8.17
CA GLU A 76 26.01 -12.25 6.99
C GLU A 76 26.74 -13.59 6.73
N ASP A 77 26.01 -14.70 6.80
CA ASP A 77 26.53 -16.08 6.68
C ASP A 77 27.58 -16.52 7.72
N LYS A 78 27.79 -15.73 8.78
CA LYS A 78 28.72 -16.04 9.88
C LYS A 78 27.96 -16.48 11.11
N ASP A 79 28.49 -17.47 11.83
CA ASP A 79 27.92 -17.88 13.12
C ASP A 79 28.11 -16.75 14.16
N VAL A 80 27.00 -16.21 14.64
CA VAL A 80 26.95 -15.16 15.66
C VAL A 80 26.16 -15.69 16.86
N LYS A 81 26.45 -15.18 18.05
CA LYS A 81 25.64 -15.48 19.23
C LYS A 81 24.55 -14.41 19.37
N PRO A 82 23.26 -14.74 19.18
CA PRO A 82 22.19 -13.76 19.32
C PRO A 82 22.01 -13.36 20.78
N GLU A 83 21.43 -12.19 21.01
CA GLU A 83 21.00 -11.77 22.33
C GLU A 83 19.79 -12.62 22.78
N ILE A 84 19.86 -13.16 23.99
CA ILE A 84 18.75 -13.91 24.62
C ILE A 84 18.24 -13.10 25.80
N ARG A 85 16.93 -12.89 25.87
CA ARG A 85 16.26 -12.22 26.98
C ARG A 85 15.41 -13.19 27.77
N ASP A 86 15.34 -13.00 29.08
CA ASP A 86 14.59 -13.86 30.00
C ASP A 86 13.46 -13.05 30.63
N ASN A 87 12.24 -13.57 30.58
CA ASN A 87 11.03 -12.91 31.09
C ASN A 87 10.80 -11.48 30.57
N TYR A 88 11.20 -11.21 29.32
CA TYR A 88 11.16 -9.87 28.74
C TYR A 88 9.72 -9.40 28.50
N GLU A 89 9.38 -8.20 28.98
CA GLU A 89 8.07 -7.55 28.77
C GLU A 89 6.88 -8.47 29.10
N GLY A 90 7.02 -9.28 30.15
CA GLY A 90 5.96 -10.16 30.67
C GLY A 90 5.79 -11.52 29.98
N PHE A 91 6.62 -11.87 29.00
CA PHE A 91 6.59 -13.21 28.39
C PHE A 91 7.26 -14.25 29.28
N ASP A 92 6.57 -15.34 29.59
CA ASP A 92 7.12 -16.43 30.42
C ASP A 92 8.11 -17.29 29.63
N GLY A 93 9.40 -17.16 29.98
CA GLY A 93 10.50 -17.92 29.40
C GLY A 93 11.53 -17.07 28.65
N LYS A 94 12.36 -17.74 27.86
CA LYS A 94 13.44 -17.12 27.09
C LYS A 94 12.98 -16.76 25.68
N SER A 95 13.47 -15.63 25.18
CA SER A 95 13.29 -15.15 23.81
C SER A 95 14.63 -14.82 23.18
N VAL A 96 14.70 -14.91 21.85
CA VAL A 96 15.91 -14.66 21.06
C VAL A 96 15.71 -13.44 20.17
N LEU A 97 16.68 -12.53 20.15
CA LEU A 97 16.69 -11.39 19.25
C LEU A 97 17.25 -11.81 17.89
N THR A 98 16.48 -11.57 16.84
CA THR A 98 16.91 -11.70 15.45
C THR A 98 17.20 -10.31 14.87
N SER A 99 18.36 -10.12 14.27
CA SER A 99 18.76 -8.88 13.58
C SER A 99 17.97 -8.68 12.27
N GLU A 100 18.23 -7.58 11.56
CA GLU A 100 17.59 -7.30 10.26
C GLU A 100 18.06 -8.20 9.10
N ASP A 101 19.16 -8.94 9.30
CA ASP A 101 19.82 -9.85 8.36
C ASP A 101 20.08 -11.26 8.94
N GLY A 102 19.54 -11.55 10.12
CA GLY A 102 19.74 -12.79 10.85
C GLY A 102 18.99 -13.99 10.25
N THR A 103 19.63 -15.16 10.27
CA THR A 103 19.00 -16.45 9.92
C THR A 103 19.06 -17.38 11.12
N ILE A 104 17.91 -17.89 11.55
CA ILE A 104 17.76 -18.77 12.73
C ILE A 104 17.10 -20.10 12.34
N THR A 105 17.67 -21.21 12.79
CA THR A 105 17.16 -22.56 12.49
C THR A 105 16.85 -23.34 13.75
N TYR A 106 15.67 -23.95 13.80
CA TYR A 106 15.20 -24.82 14.88
C TYR A 106 15.06 -26.25 14.38
N THR A 107 15.26 -27.22 15.28
CA THR A 107 14.97 -28.64 15.03
C THR A 107 13.84 -29.09 15.96
N PHE A 108 12.87 -29.83 15.42
CA PHE A 108 11.73 -30.33 16.18
C PHE A 108 11.30 -31.73 15.72
N GLU A 109 10.44 -32.37 16.50
CA GLU A 109 9.95 -33.72 16.24
C GLU A 109 8.43 -33.75 16.10
N VAL A 110 7.96 -34.36 15.02
CA VAL A 110 6.55 -34.51 14.66
C VAL A 110 6.14 -35.94 14.96
N LYS A 111 5.19 -36.10 15.89
CA LYS A 111 4.73 -37.43 16.34
C LYS A 111 3.69 -38.04 15.43
N LYS A 112 2.78 -37.22 14.90
CA LYS A 112 1.73 -37.62 13.96
C LYS A 112 1.94 -36.86 12.68
N GLU A 113 1.98 -37.59 11.57
CA GLU A 113 2.00 -36.95 10.26
C GLU A 113 0.69 -36.20 10.01
N GLY A 114 0.76 -35.10 9.26
CA GLY A 114 -0.43 -34.34 8.90
C GLY A 114 -0.14 -32.90 8.52
N ILE A 115 -1.22 -32.15 8.34
CA ILE A 115 -1.18 -30.72 8.09
C ILE A 115 -1.14 -29.97 9.43
N TYR A 116 -0.23 -29.00 9.51
CA TYR A 116 -0.04 -28.12 10.65
C TYR A 116 0.02 -26.66 10.19
N GLU A 117 -0.48 -25.74 11.01
CA GLU A 117 -0.29 -24.31 10.84
C GLU A 117 0.78 -23.83 11.83
N LEU A 118 1.56 -22.83 11.46
CA LEU A 118 2.61 -22.26 12.32
C LEU A 118 2.17 -20.90 12.85
N SER A 119 2.26 -20.71 14.16
CA SER A 119 2.17 -19.41 14.83
C SER A 119 3.46 -19.06 15.57
N LEU A 120 3.73 -17.76 15.70
CA LEU A 120 4.83 -17.21 16.47
C LEU A 120 4.30 -16.28 17.55
N ASP A 121 4.82 -16.46 18.76
CA ASP A 121 4.85 -15.41 19.77
C ASP A 121 6.08 -14.54 19.51
N TYR A 122 5.85 -13.30 19.07
CA TYR A 122 6.91 -12.35 18.73
C TYR A 122 6.72 -11.01 19.43
N TYR A 123 7.81 -10.25 19.54
CA TYR A 123 7.80 -8.89 20.06
C TYR A 123 8.57 -7.96 19.09
N PRO A 124 7.93 -6.89 18.57
CA PRO A 124 8.58 -5.91 17.73
C PRO A 124 9.53 -5.06 18.58
N VAL A 125 10.84 -5.18 18.35
CA VAL A 125 11.83 -4.33 19.02
C VAL A 125 12.04 -3.04 18.22
N GLU A 126 12.62 -2.03 18.86
CA GLU A 126 12.95 -0.75 18.21
C GLU A 126 13.73 -0.98 16.91
N GLY A 127 13.32 -0.29 15.84
CA GLY A 127 13.87 -0.47 14.51
C GLY A 127 13.66 0.76 13.64
N LYS A 128 13.45 0.59 12.33
CA LYS A 128 13.29 1.71 11.36
C LYS A 128 11.82 1.98 11.05
N ASN A 129 10.91 1.68 12.00
CA ASN A 129 9.47 1.91 11.94
C ASN A 129 8.74 1.25 10.75
N SER A 130 9.37 0.26 10.11
CA SER A 130 8.77 -0.48 9.01
C SER A 130 8.11 -1.77 9.49
N GLU A 131 7.32 -2.42 8.63
CA GLU A 131 6.79 -3.75 8.91
C GLU A 131 7.91 -4.80 8.96
N ILE A 132 7.77 -5.74 9.90
CA ILE A 132 8.75 -6.82 10.09
C ILE A 132 8.49 -7.89 9.02
N GLN A 133 9.55 -8.30 8.31
CA GLN A 133 9.44 -9.31 7.26
C GLN A 133 10.38 -10.48 7.51
N ARG A 134 9.85 -11.70 7.41
CA ARG A 134 10.59 -12.96 7.53
C ARG A 134 10.29 -13.86 6.34
N SER A 135 11.26 -14.69 6.00
CA SER A 135 11.05 -15.84 5.12
C SER A 135 11.16 -17.14 5.91
N PHE A 136 10.41 -18.16 5.50
CA PHE A 136 10.29 -19.44 6.20
C PHE A 136 10.64 -20.61 5.29
N TYR A 137 11.45 -21.53 5.81
CA TYR A 137 11.84 -22.77 5.14
C TYR A 137 11.58 -23.95 6.06
N ILE A 138 11.11 -25.06 5.51
CA ILE A 138 10.96 -26.34 6.19
C ILE A 138 11.96 -27.32 5.56
N ASP A 139 12.78 -27.96 6.38
CA ASP A 139 13.81 -28.92 5.94
C ASP A 139 14.79 -28.36 4.89
N GLY A 140 15.02 -27.04 4.94
CA GLY A 140 15.92 -26.31 4.03
C GLY A 140 15.30 -25.93 2.69
N GLU A 141 14.03 -26.29 2.45
CA GLU A 141 13.29 -25.92 1.25
C GLU A 141 12.18 -24.92 1.59
N GLN A 142 11.78 -24.11 0.62
CA GLN A 142 10.62 -23.25 0.75
C GLN A 142 9.42 -23.94 0.07
N PRO A 143 8.42 -24.44 0.82
CA PRO A 143 7.33 -25.25 0.25
C PRO A 143 6.50 -24.55 -0.84
N TYR A 144 6.33 -23.23 -0.74
CA TYR A 144 5.58 -22.39 -1.69
C TYR A 144 6.01 -20.92 -1.54
N LYS A 145 5.89 -20.12 -2.62
CA LYS A 145 6.42 -18.74 -2.69
C LYS A 145 5.92 -17.79 -1.61
N GLU A 146 4.71 -17.97 -1.08
CA GLU A 146 4.10 -17.05 -0.11
C GLU A 146 4.88 -17.00 1.21
N LEU A 147 5.74 -17.99 1.48
CA LEU A 147 6.66 -18.01 2.63
C LEU A 147 7.92 -17.17 2.45
N ASN A 148 8.16 -16.57 1.27
CA ASN A 148 9.36 -15.75 1.01
C ASN A 148 9.25 -14.39 1.71
N ILE A 149 8.03 -13.88 1.86
CA ILE A 149 7.75 -12.63 2.57
C ILE A 149 6.48 -12.85 3.39
N VAL A 150 6.65 -13.20 4.66
CA VAL A 150 5.59 -13.14 5.66
C VAL A 150 5.79 -11.89 6.50
N GLN A 151 4.73 -11.11 6.64
CA GLN A 151 4.75 -9.82 7.33
C GLN A 151 4.17 -9.94 8.75
N PHE A 152 4.85 -9.32 9.71
CA PHE A 152 4.40 -9.20 11.10
C PHE A 152 4.18 -7.73 11.43
N SER A 153 3.00 -7.42 11.97
CA SER A 153 2.63 -6.05 12.30
C SER A 153 3.36 -5.54 13.54
N ARG A 154 3.79 -4.27 13.48
CA ARG A 154 4.06 -3.45 14.67
C ARG A 154 2.74 -2.90 15.21
N ILE A 155 2.75 -2.42 16.46
CA ILE A 155 1.56 -1.86 17.10
C ILE A 155 1.81 -0.39 17.37
N TRP A 156 0.88 0.44 16.91
CA TRP A 156 0.95 1.88 17.03
C TRP A 156 -0.20 2.39 17.88
N THR A 157 0.03 3.49 18.57
CA THR A 157 -0.95 4.31 19.27
C THR A 157 -0.66 5.78 18.98
N THR A 158 -1.45 6.70 19.54
CA THR A 158 -1.25 8.15 19.35
C THR A 158 -0.79 8.81 20.64
N ASP A 159 -0.09 9.95 20.49
CA ASP A 159 0.46 10.75 21.60
C ASP A 159 -0.59 11.54 22.40
N ILE A 160 -1.87 11.35 22.12
CA ILE A 160 -2.92 12.23 22.62
C ILE A 160 -3.43 11.78 23.98
N ALA A 161 -3.52 12.76 24.89
CA ALA A 161 -4.11 12.56 26.20
C ALA A 161 -5.61 12.19 26.08
N LYS A 162 -5.93 10.95 26.46
CA LYS A 162 -7.29 10.46 26.62
C LYS A 162 -7.68 10.57 28.09
N ASN A 163 -8.71 11.37 28.39
CA ASN A 163 -9.29 11.41 29.74
C ASN A 163 -10.60 10.61 29.73
N ALA A 164 -10.67 9.58 30.58
CA ALA A 164 -11.90 8.87 30.86
C ALA A 164 -12.70 9.64 31.94
N PHE A 165 -14.01 9.80 31.73
CA PHE A 165 -14.93 10.25 32.77
C PHE A 165 -15.74 9.05 33.31
N ASP A 166 -16.31 9.20 34.51
CA ASP A 166 -17.15 8.20 35.23
C ASP A 166 -18.39 7.70 34.43
N ASN A 167 -18.64 8.23 33.23
CA ASN A 167 -19.78 7.93 32.37
C ASN A 167 -19.42 7.06 31.13
N GLY A 168 -18.15 6.68 30.96
CA GLY A 168 -17.68 5.90 29.81
C GLY A 168 -17.39 6.69 28.52
N GLU A 169 -17.63 8.00 28.50
CA GLU A 169 -17.23 8.88 27.39
C GLU A 169 -15.74 9.26 27.50
N THR A 170 -14.94 8.85 26.51
CA THR A 170 -13.56 9.31 26.34
C THR A 170 -13.57 10.58 25.48
N THR A 171 -13.23 11.74 26.06
CA THR A 171 -12.95 12.91 25.22
C THR A 171 -11.48 12.93 24.85
N VAL A 172 -11.19 12.77 23.56
CA VAL A 172 -9.85 12.95 22.99
C VAL A 172 -9.56 14.44 22.89
N LYS A 173 -8.49 14.91 23.54
CA LYS A 173 -8.09 16.32 23.45
C LYS A 173 -7.03 16.50 22.39
N TRP A 174 -7.45 16.80 21.17
CA TRP A 174 -6.55 17.11 20.07
C TRP A 174 -5.75 18.41 20.30
N ASN A 175 -4.48 18.39 19.92
CA ASN A 175 -3.69 19.61 19.76
C ASN A 175 -4.32 20.47 18.66
N LYS A 176 -4.28 21.80 18.81
CA LYS A 176 -4.87 22.73 17.85
C LYS A 176 -3.85 23.71 17.33
N ASP A 177 -3.94 24.04 16.05
CA ASP A 177 -3.17 25.11 15.44
C ASP A 177 -3.70 26.51 15.84
N THR A 178 -3.03 27.56 15.37
CA THR A 178 -3.42 28.96 15.66
C THR A 178 -4.73 29.39 14.98
N GLN A 179 -5.20 28.64 13.99
CA GLN A 179 -6.49 28.85 13.33
C GLN A 179 -7.63 28.10 14.04
N GLY A 180 -7.31 27.26 15.02
CA GLY A 180 -8.26 26.44 15.76
C GLY A 180 -8.59 25.10 15.09
N ASN A 181 -7.86 24.73 14.03
CA ASN A 181 -7.92 23.39 13.46
C ASN A 181 -7.22 22.41 14.38
N GLU A 182 -7.71 21.18 14.41
CA GLU A 182 -7.03 20.11 15.12
C GLU A 182 -5.80 19.67 14.33
N MET A 183 -4.77 19.23 15.03
CA MET A 183 -3.51 18.81 14.40
C MET A 183 -3.54 17.30 14.21
N LYS A 184 -2.77 16.82 13.23
CA LYS A 184 -2.54 15.38 13.07
C LYS A 184 -1.86 14.84 14.35
N PRO A 185 -2.32 13.72 14.93
CA PRO A 185 -1.63 13.08 16.05
C PRO A 185 -0.27 12.51 15.63
N THR A 186 0.66 12.49 16.58
CA THR A 186 1.94 11.77 16.44
C THR A 186 1.67 10.29 16.65
N SER A 187 2.23 9.42 15.80
CA SER A 187 2.18 7.97 16.00
C SER A 187 3.33 7.52 16.91
N ILE A 188 3.00 6.77 17.96
CA ILE A 188 3.96 6.21 18.92
C ILE A 188 3.85 4.68 18.85
N GLU A 189 4.99 3.99 18.79
CA GLU A 189 4.98 2.53 18.86
C GLU A 189 4.65 2.06 20.29
N GLU A 190 3.71 1.12 20.41
CA GLU A 190 3.32 0.46 21.66
C GLU A 190 3.63 -1.04 21.54
N PRO A 191 4.92 -1.44 21.60
CA PRO A 191 5.32 -2.81 21.38
C PRO A 191 4.84 -3.72 22.52
N ARG A 192 4.36 -4.91 22.16
CA ARG A 192 3.92 -5.98 23.09
C ARG A 192 4.07 -7.34 22.43
N TRP A 193 3.97 -8.39 23.23
CA TRP A 193 3.95 -9.76 22.71
C TRP A 193 2.68 -10.03 21.91
N ILE A 194 2.86 -10.54 20.70
CA ILE A 194 1.79 -10.84 19.73
C ILE A 194 1.92 -12.30 19.33
N ASN A 195 0.81 -13.03 19.40
CA ASN A 195 0.69 -14.33 18.77
C ASN A 195 0.08 -14.16 17.39
N SER A 196 0.81 -14.55 16.33
CA SER A 196 0.30 -14.52 14.96
C SER A 196 0.63 -15.80 14.23
N TYR A 197 -0.35 -16.34 13.50
CA TYR A 197 -0.10 -17.29 12.44
C TYR A 197 0.63 -16.63 11.27
N LEU A 198 1.19 -17.45 10.40
CA LEU A 198 1.69 -17.00 9.11
C LEU A 198 0.53 -16.79 8.14
N TYR A 199 0.50 -15.63 7.48
CA TYR A 199 -0.50 -15.27 6.48
C TYR A 199 0.19 -14.79 5.21
N ASP A 200 -0.48 -14.94 4.07
CA ASP A 200 -0.01 -14.38 2.80
C ASP A 200 -0.01 -12.84 2.87
N ASN A 201 1.14 -12.26 2.60
CA ASN A 201 1.33 -10.81 2.59
C ASN A 201 0.44 -10.08 1.56
N ASN A 202 0.06 -10.75 0.47
CA ASN A 202 -0.82 -10.16 -0.55
C ASN A 202 -2.31 -10.31 -0.21
N GLY A 203 -2.66 -11.16 0.75
CA GLY A 203 -4.04 -11.39 1.17
C GLY A 203 -4.87 -12.29 0.26
N TYR A 204 -4.27 -12.97 -0.72
CA TYR A 204 -4.95 -13.93 -1.57
C TYR A 204 -5.36 -15.17 -0.77
N ILE A 205 -4.53 -15.57 0.18
CA ILE A 205 -4.84 -16.67 1.10
C ILE A 205 -5.31 -16.07 2.42
N THR A 206 -6.61 -16.26 2.71
CA THR A 206 -7.29 -15.67 3.89
C THR A 206 -7.17 -16.54 5.15
N THR A 207 -6.63 -17.75 5.02
CA THR A 207 -6.43 -18.72 6.11
C THR A 207 -4.95 -18.81 6.51
N PRO A 208 -4.63 -19.30 7.73
CA PRO A 208 -3.26 -19.56 8.12
C PRO A 208 -2.52 -20.45 7.13
N LEU A 209 -1.30 -20.05 6.77
CA LEU A 209 -0.42 -20.80 5.90
C LEU A 209 -0.04 -22.14 6.57
N SER A 210 -0.38 -23.21 5.88
CA SER A 210 -0.27 -24.59 6.35
C SER A 210 0.95 -25.32 5.76
N PHE A 211 1.42 -26.34 6.49
CA PHE A 211 2.55 -27.19 6.14
C PHE A 211 2.14 -28.65 6.26
N TYR A 212 2.51 -29.48 5.28
CA TYR A 212 2.49 -30.93 5.47
C TYR A 212 3.78 -31.36 6.17
N LEU A 213 3.67 -32.06 7.30
CA LEU A 213 4.80 -32.57 8.07
C LEU A 213 4.67 -34.08 8.23
N SER A 214 5.72 -34.82 7.88
CA SER A 214 5.80 -36.26 8.11
C SER A 214 6.09 -36.58 9.57
N ALA A 215 5.85 -37.82 10.02
CA ALA A 215 6.32 -38.24 11.33
C ALA A 215 7.86 -38.35 11.34
N GLY A 216 8.53 -37.68 12.28
CA GLY A 216 9.99 -37.68 12.37
C GLY A 216 10.58 -36.33 12.77
N LYS A 217 11.89 -36.18 12.52
CA LYS A 217 12.62 -34.94 12.79
C LYS A 217 12.52 -34.00 11.59
N HIS A 218 12.23 -32.74 11.87
CA HIS A 218 12.13 -31.66 10.90
C HIS A 218 12.94 -30.44 11.36
N THR A 219 13.24 -29.55 10.42
CA THR A 219 13.79 -28.23 10.71
C THR A 219 12.88 -27.12 10.21
N VAL A 220 12.87 -26.01 10.92
CA VAL A 220 12.29 -24.75 10.45
C VAL A 220 13.36 -23.66 10.51
N THR A 221 13.61 -23.02 9.38
CA THR A 221 14.53 -21.88 9.27
C THR A 221 13.75 -20.62 9.02
N ILE A 222 14.08 -19.57 9.76
CA ILE A 222 13.51 -18.22 9.64
C ILE A 222 14.65 -17.29 9.27
N GLU A 223 14.52 -16.61 8.13
CA GLU A 223 15.50 -15.62 7.65
C GLU A 223 14.87 -14.23 7.67
N SER A 224 15.55 -13.29 8.33
CA SER A 224 15.20 -11.87 8.39
C SER A 224 15.37 -11.20 7.02
N LYS A 225 14.30 -10.57 6.54
CA LYS A 225 14.33 -9.75 5.33
C LYS A 225 14.30 -8.25 5.65
N ARG A 226 13.65 -7.88 6.75
CA ARG A 226 13.48 -6.48 7.19
C ARG A 226 13.14 -6.43 8.67
N GLU A 227 13.71 -5.45 9.37
CA GLU A 227 13.49 -5.11 10.79
C GLU A 227 13.89 -6.23 11.79
N PRO A 228 14.45 -5.88 12.95
CA PRO A 228 14.71 -6.84 14.03
C PRO A 228 13.42 -7.26 14.75
N MET A 229 13.42 -8.45 15.35
CA MET A 229 12.31 -8.94 16.19
C MET A 229 12.79 -9.93 17.26
N LEU A 230 12.12 -9.95 18.41
CA LEU A 230 12.26 -11.03 19.38
C LEU A 230 11.31 -12.17 19.04
N ILE A 231 11.82 -13.40 19.05
CA ILE A 231 11.03 -14.62 18.93
C ILE A 231 10.97 -15.29 20.30
N GLY A 232 9.76 -15.43 20.84
CA GLY A 232 9.51 -16.08 22.13
C GLY A 232 9.20 -17.55 21.98
N ARG A 233 8.31 -17.92 21.05
CA ARG A 233 7.87 -19.30 20.86
C ARG A 233 7.34 -19.53 19.45
N LEU A 234 7.61 -20.70 18.90
CA LEU A 234 6.99 -21.22 17.70
C LEU A 234 6.01 -22.32 18.10
N THR A 235 4.80 -22.30 17.54
CA THR A 235 3.78 -23.31 17.81
C THR A 235 3.20 -23.84 16.52
N PHE A 236 3.39 -25.13 16.25
CA PHE A 236 2.68 -25.85 15.20
C PHE A 236 1.40 -26.46 15.79
N SER A 237 0.25 -25.98 15.32
CA SER A 237 -1.08 -26.41 15.74
C SER A 237 -2.12 -25.97 14.72
N ASN A 238 -3.22 -26.72 14.57
CA ASN A 238 -4.30 -26.31 13.67
C ASN A 238 -5.28 -25.34 14.36
N SER A 239 -5.66 -24.27 13.66
CA SER A 239 -6.75 -23.39 14.06
C SER A 239 -8.09 -24.13 14.11
N LYS A 240 -8.98 -23.70 15.00
CA LYS A 240 -10.32 -24.28 15.13
C LYS A 240 -11.22 -23.71 14.02
N SER A 241 -12.02 -24.58 13.40
CA SER A 241 -13.10 -24.14 12.52
C SER A 241 -14.10 -23.28 13.29
N LEU A 242 -14.43 -22.12 12.73
CA LEU A 242 -15.46 -21.24 13.31
C LEU A 242 -16.85 -21.80 13.02
N ASN A 243 -17.75 -21.63 13.98
CA ASN A 243 -19.18 -21.82 13.77
C ASN A 243 -19.72 -20.74 12.83
N ASN A 244 -20.74 -21.06 12.04
CA ASN A 244 -21.53 -20.02 11.38
C ASN A 244 -22.41 -19.28 12.40
N TYR A 245 -22.98 -18.13 12.00
CA TYR A 245 -23.78 -17.30 12.89
C TYR A 245 -24.92 -18.07 13.58
N ALA A 246 -25.65 -18.89 12.82
CA ALA A 246 -26.80 -19.62 13.36
C ALA A 246 -26.39 -20.63 14.45
N GLN A 247 -25.26 -21.31 14.25
CA GLN A 247 -24.66 -22.23 15.24
C GLN A 247 -24.17 -21.46 16.46
N GLN A 248 -23.40 -20.38 16.25
CA GLN A 248 -22.85 -19.58 17.33
C GLN A 248 -23.94 -18.94 18.18
N LYS A 249 -25.01 -18.42 17.55
CA LYS A 249 -26.16 -17.87 18.24
C LYS A 249 -26.90 -18.92 19.06
N ALA A 250 -27.03 -20.14 18.54
CA ALA A 250 -27.65 -21.23 19.29
C ALA A 250 -26.84 -21.63 20.54
N GLU A 251 -25.51 -21.55 20.47
CA GLU A 251 -24.63 -21.75 21.63
C GLU A 251 -24.84 -20.65 22.68
N TRP A 252 -24.82 -19.38 22.28
CA TRP A 252 -25.11 -18.27 23.19
C TRP A 252 -26.52 -18.35 23.81
N ASP A 253 -27.53 -18.70 23.02
CA ASP A 253 -28.90 -18.91 23.53
C ASP A 253 -28.94 -20.07 24.55
N ALA A 254 -28.17 -21.14 24.33
CA ALA A 254 -28.06 -22.26 25.27
C ALA A 254 -27.30 -21.92 26.56
N GLU A 255 -26.35 -20.98 26.48
CA GLU A 255 -25.61 -20.41 27.63
C GLU A 255 -26.44 -19.38 28.42
N GLY A 256 -27.63 -19.04 27.93
CA GLY A 256 -28.58 -18.17 28.63
C GLY A 256 -28.51 -16.70 28.22
N ALA A 257 -27.98 -16.40 27.03
CA ALA A 257 -27.95 -15.04 26.49
C ALA A 257 -29.36 -14.43 26.38
N SER A 258 -29.48 -13.17 26.79
CA SER A 258 -30.73 -12.40 26.75
C SER A 258 -30.57 -11.10 25.97
N TYR A 259 -31.69 -10.55 25.51
CA TYR A 259 -31.72 -9.23 24.88
C TYR A 259 -31.67 -8.13 25.94
N VAL A 260 -30.87 -7.10 25.68
CA VAL A 260 -30.91 -5.83 26.43
C VAL A 260 -31.89 -4.87 25.76
N ASN A 261 -32.38 -3.88 26.51
CA ASN A 261 -33.26 -2.83 25.99
C ASN A 261 -32.61 -1.46 26.18
N ASP A 262 -32.94 -0.52 25.30
CA ASP A 262 -32.61 0.91 25.41
C ASP A 262 -31.13 1.21 25.72
N THR A 263 -30.21 0.44 25.13
CA THR A 263 -28.76 0.64 25.34
C THR A 263 -28.09 1.04 24.04
N MET A 264 -27.26 2.09 24.10
CA MET A 264 -26.45 2.58 22.98
C MET A 264 -25.08 3.00 23.50
N VAL A 265 -24.04 2.36 22.97
CA VAL A 265 -22.63 2.75 23.15
C VAL A 265 -22.14 3.31 21.83
N ILE A 266 -21.56 4.51 21.85
CA ILE A 266 -21.00 5.17 20.67
C ILE A 266 -19.49 5.22 20.82
N ILE A 267 -18.80 4.78 19.78
CA ILE A 267 -17.35 4.82 19.66
C ILE A 267 -17.03 5.78 18.51
N GLU A 268 -16.28 6.84 18.79
CA GLU A 268 -15.79 7.73 17.74
C GLU A 268 -14.66 7.01 16.96
N GLY A 269 -14.74 7.04 15.64
CA GLY A 269 -13.87 6.29 14.74
C GLY A 269 -12.42 6.74 14.85
N GLU A 270 -12.19 8.05 15.03
CA GLU A 270 -10.86 8.61 15.30
C GLU A 270 -10.29 8.21 16.66
N ASP A 271 -11.10 7.73 17.61
CA ASP A 271 -10.62 7.27 18.92
C ASP A 271 -10.12 5.81 18.89
N ALA A 272 -9.36 5.47 17.84
CA ALA A 272 -8.69 4.19 17.78
C ALA A 272 -7.72 4.02 18.96
N ARG A 273 -7.73 2.83 19.57
CA ARG A 273 -6.81 2.49 20.67
C ARG A 273 -5.47 2.08 20.10
N ASN A 274 -5.47 1.20 19.10
CA ASN A 274 -4.26 0.71 18.45
C ASN A 274 -4.46 0.53 16.94
N THR A 275 -3.36 0.63 16.20
CA THR A 275 -3.34 0.36 14.75
C THR A 275 -2.10 -0.46 14.35
N SER A 276 -2.18 -1.11 13.20
CA SER A 276 -1.10 -1.94 12.66
C SER A 276 0.01 -1.16 11.94
N SER A 277 -0.21 0.14 11.69
CA SER A 277 0.68 0.99 10.91
C SER A 277 0.56 2.45 11.34
N GLN A 278 1.70 3.14 11.39
CA GLN A 278 1.79 4.58 11.63
C GLN A 278 1.05 5.44 10.58
N THR A 279 0.63 4.87 9.44
CA THR A 279 -0.18 5.59 8.44
C THR A 279 -1.68 5.56 8.75
N LEU A 280 -2.08 4.79 9.75
CA LEU A 280 -3.46 4.66 10.22
C LEU A 280 -3.67 5.64 11.38
N TYR A 281 -3.94 6.89 11.03
CA TYR A 281 -4.21 7.95 11.99
C TYR A 281 -5.50 8.70 11.65
N PRO A 282 -6.13 9.32 12.64
CA PRO A 282 -7.27 10.22 12.51
C PRO A 282 -7.15 11.25 11.38
N LYS A 283 -8.25 11.46 10.67
CA LYS A 283 -8.37 12.37 9.53
C LYS A 283 -9.47 13.38 9.73
N GLN A 284 -9.36 14.44 8.95
CA GLN A 284 -10.26 15.59 8.96
C GLN A 284 -11.14 15.55 7.72
N ASP A 285 -12.44 15.36 7.92
CA ASP A 285 -13.42 15.34 6.85
C ASP A 285 -14.51 16.38 7.10
N GLN A 286 -14.68 17.33 6.18
CA GLN A 286 -15.73 18.36 6.24
C GLN A 286 -16.79 18.19 5.16
N SER A 287 -16.82 17.03 4.48
CA SER A 287 -17.74 16.73 3.38
C SER A 287 -19.19 16.61 3.85
N SER A 288 -19.42 16.34 5.14
CA SER A 288 -20.76 16.18 5.70
C SER A 288 -20.88 16.83 7.08
N PRO A 289 -21.97 17.58 7.36
CA PRO A 289 -22.28 18.07 8.70
C PRO A 289 -22.82 16.98 9.64
N ALA A 290 -23.00 15.75 9.14
CA ALA A 290 -23.43 14.61 9.94
C ALA A 290 -22.29 13.97 10.74
N LEU A 291 -21.03 14.31 10.41
CA LEU A 291 -19.84 13.77 11.06
C LEU A 291 -19.71 14.26 12.50
N SER A 292 -19.02 13.47 13.32
CA SER A 292 -18.77 13.78 14.72
C SER A 292 -17.27 13.75 14.99
N PRO A 293 -16.69 14.87 15.48
CA PRO A 293 -17.25 16.22 15.47
C PRO A 293 -17.35 16.81 14.05
N SER A 294 -18.27 17.76 13.83
CA SER A 294 -18.35 18.51 12.57
C SER A 294 -18.17 20.02 12.76
N SER A 295 -17.50 20.64 11.80
CA SER A 295 -17.38 22.09 11.73
C SER A 295 -17.26 22.55 10.28
N ALA A 296 -18.04 23.57 9.92
CA ALA A 296 -17.89 24.25 8.63
C ALA A 296 -16.70 25.22 8.60
N LYS A 297 -16.11 25.50 9.77
CA LYS A 297 -15.08 26.53 9.97
C LYS A 297 -13.69 25.93 10.24
N TYR A 298 -13.62 24.94 11.13
CA TYR A 298 -12.38 24.34 11.62
C TYR A 298 -12.25 22.93 11.05
N LEU A 299 -11.03 22.52 10.70
CA LEU A 299 -10.74 21.13 10.40
C LEU A 299 -10.62 20.37 11.72
N LEU A 300 -11.47 19.37 11.94
CA LEU A 300 -11.53 18.58 13.16
C LEU A 300 -11.22 17.13 12.82
N ASN A 301 -10.51 16.43 13.71
CA ASN A 301 -10.25 15.01 13.56
C ASN A 301 -11.55 14.27 13.94
N ASN A 302 -12.17 13.62 12.96
CA ASN A 302 -13.53 13.08 13.08
C ASN A 302 -13.75 11.77 12.32
N THR A 303 -12.69 11.25 11.71
CA THR A 303 -12.77 10.02 10.94
C THR A 303 -11.44 9.28 11.00
N ILE A 304 -11.43 8.00 10.65
CA ILE A 304 -10.20 7.24 10.44
C ILE A 304 -10.32 6.35 9.20
N GLY A 305 -9.19 5.99 8.60
CA GLY A 305 -9.14 5.11 7.43
C GLY A 305 -9.26 5.83 6.08
N GLY A 306 -10.08 5.31 5.19
CA GLY A 306 -10.15 5.71 3.78
C GLY A 306 -8.95 5.17 2.98
N GLN A 307 -8.35 6.00 2.13
CA GLN A 307 -7.21 5.60 1.28
C GLN A 307 -5.92 5.20 2.02
N SER A 308 -5.82 5.41 3.34
CA SER A 308 -4.67 4.94 4.12
C SER A 308 -4.90 3.58 4.79
N TRP A 309 -6.14 3.08 4.75
CA TRP A 309 -6.56 1.80 5.33
C TRP A 309 -7.15 0.91 4.25
N ASP A 310 -6.28 0.44 3.37
CA ASP A 310 -6.63 -0.21 2.12
C ASP A 310 -5.80 -1.47 1.79
N LYS A 311 -4.70 -1.74 2.50
CA LYS A 311 -3.82 -2.89 2.25
C LYS A 311 -4.19 -4.06 3.14
N SER A 312 -4.15 -5.28 2.58
CA SER A 312 -4.37 -6.53 3.32
C SER A 312 -3.51 -6.60 4.59
N GLY A 313 -4.09 -7.11 5.68
CA GLY A 313 -3.44 -7.22 6.98
C GLY A 313 -3.36 -5.92 7.79
N GLN A 314 -3.72 -4.76 7.21
CA GLN A 314 -3.85 -3.53 7.99
C GLN A 314 -5.07 -3.60 8.91
N TRP A 315 -4.91 -3.22 10.18
CA TRP A 315 -6.00 -3.24 11.14
C TRP A 315 -6.05 -2.00 12.03
N ILE A 316 -7.28 -1.70 12.47
CA ILE A 316 -7.59 -0.67 13.47
C ILE A 316 -8.39 -1.36 14.59
N GLU A 317 -8.03 -1.06 15.83
CA GLU A 317 -8.68 -1.60 17.03
C GLU A 317 -9.22 -0.47 17.90
N TRP A 318 -10.46 -0.61 18.32
CA TRP A 318 -11.16 0.24 19.25
C TRP A 318 -11.49 -0.50 20.53
N GLU A 319 -11.70 0.26 21.58
CA GLU A 319 -12.05 -0.23 22.89
C GLU A 319 -13.32 0.45 23.37
N PHE A 320 -14.18 -0.31 24.05
CA PHE A 320 -15.46 0.18 24.53
C PHE A 320 -15.90 -0.57 25.78
N GLU A 321 -16.89 -0.03 26.49
CA GLU A 321 -17.45 -0.63 27.69
C GLU A 321 -18.94 -0.94 27.51
N ILE A 322 -19.32 -2.16 27.82
CA ILE A 322 -20.70 -2.65 27.76
C ILE A 322 -21.33 -2.57 29.14
N PRO A 323 -22.46 -1.86 29.31
CA PRO A 323 -23.06 -1.61 30.62
C PRO A 323 -23.82 -2.81 31.20
N GLU A 324 -24.34 -3.69 30.35
CA GLU A 324 -25.15 -4.86 30.70
C GLU A 324 -24.85 -6.03 29.75
N SER A 325 -24.72 -7.25 30.29
CA SER A 325 -24.52 -8.43 29.43
C SER A 325 -25.75 -8.71 28.59
N GLY A 326 -25.57 -9.02 27.30
CA GLY A 326 -26.66 -9.44 26.44
C GLY A 326 -26.37 -9.27 24.95
N TYR A 327 -27.43 -9.35 24.15
CA TYR A 327 -27.35 -9.21 22.70
C TYR A 327 -27.38 -7.76 22.24
N TYR A 328 -26.40 -7.41 21.40
CA TYR A 328 -26.26 -6.12 20.74
C TYR A 328 -26.15 -6.27 19.22
N GLU A 329 -26.44 -5.20 18.50
CA GLU A 329 -26.15 -5.00 17.08
C GLU A 329 -24.98 -4.03 16.95
N ILE A 330 -24.18 -4.22 15.89
CA ILE A 330 -23.06 -3.33 15.55
C ILE A 330 -23.42 -2.58 14.27
N SER A 331 -23.38 -1.25 14.32
CA SER A 331 -23.59 -0.39 13.16
C SER A 331 -22.45 0.61 13.00
N LEU A 332 -22.09 0.93 11.76
CA LEU A 332 -21.02 1.85 11.43
C LEU A 332 -21.58 3.03 10.66
N PHE A 333 -21.26 4.24 11.09
CA PHE A 333 -21.39 5.39 10.21
C PHE A 333 -20.11 5.53 9.41
N ASP A 334 -20.16 5.06 8.16
CA ASP A 334 -18.98 4.88 7.31
C ASP A 334 -19.17 5.48 5.92
N LYS A 335 -18.08 5.48 5.16
CA LYS A 335 -18.03 5.89 3.77
C LYS A 335 -17.13 4.96 2.98
N GLN A 336 -17.73 4.34 1.96
CA GLN A 336 -17.04 3.62 0.90
C GLN A 336 -17.40 4.28 -0.44
N ASN A 337 -16.75 5.40 -0.76
CA ASN A 337 -16.96 6.11 -2.03
C ASN A 337 -15.76 5.95 -2.98
N PHE A 338 -14.86 5.02 -2.65
CA PHE A 338 -13.56 4.85 -3.30
C PHE A 338 -13.63 3.77 -4.39
N MET A 339 -14.34 2.66 -4.11
CA MET A 339 -14.37 1.50 -4.99
C MET A 339 -15.76 1.31 -5.56
N ARG A 340 -15.99 1.84 -6.76
CA ARG A 340 -17.26 1.64 -7.46
C ARG A 340 -17.36 0.22 -8.00
N GLY A 341 -18.57 -0.34 -7.93
CA GLY A 341 -18.94 -1.59 -8.58
C GLY A 341 -18.49 -2.85 -7.85
N ILE A 342 -17.78 -2.73 -6.72
CA ILE A 342 -17.43 -3.84 -5.82
C ILE A 342 -17.62 -3.38 -4.38
N TYR A 343 -17.66 -4.33 -3.44
CA TYR A 343 -17.57 -4.02 -2.01
C TYR A 343 -16.12 -4.14 -1.54
N VAL A 344 -15.84 -3.65 -0.33
CA VAL A 344 -14.58 -3.89 0.37
C VAL A 344 -14.80 -4.73 1.62
N SER A 345 -13.85 -5.60 1.96
CA SER A 345 -14.05 -6.58 3.03
C SER A 345 -13.27 -6.23 4.30
N ARG A 346 -13.84 -6.60 5.45
CA ARG A 346 -13.17 -6.56 6.76
C ARG A 346 -13.33 -7.88 7.49
N LYS A 347 -12.24 -8.37 8.05
CA LYS A 347 -12.26 -9.41 9.08
C LYS A 347 -12.46 -8.74 10.44
N ILE A 348 -13.53 -9.11 11.13
CA ILE A 348 -13.98 -8.44 12.35
C ILE A 348 -13.73 -9.34 13.55
N TYR A 349 -13.03 -8.80 14.54
CA TYR A 349 -12.71 -9.47 15.79
C TYR A 349 -13.39 -8.76 16.95
N ILE A 350 -13.92 -9.56 17.88
CA ILE A 350 -14.35 -9.14 19.21
C ILE A 350 -13.42 -9.82 20.22
N ASP A 351 -12.80 -9.04 21.10
CA ASP A 351 -11.86 -9.54 22.12
C ASP A 351 -10.77 -10.46 21.56
N GLY A 352 -10.23 -10.08 20.39
CA GLY A 352 -9.18 -10.82 19.69
C GLY A 352 -9.64 -12.07 18.95
N LYS A 353 -10.95 -12.38 18.92
CA LYS A 353 -11.50 -13.55 18.24
C LYS A 353 -12.50 -13.16 17.16
N VAL A 354 -12.50 -13.87 16.03
CA VAL A 354 -13.59 -13.75 15.06
C VAL A 354 -14.81 -14.47 15.66
N PRO A 355 -15.96 -13.80 15.84
CA PRO A 355 -17.07 -14.38 16.60
C PRO A 355 -17.78 -15.52 15.86
N PHE A 356 -17.86 -15.46 14.53
CA PHE A 356 -18.44 -16.49 13.66
C PHE A 356 -17.96 -16.30 12.21
N GLN A 357 -18.13 -17.33 11.38
CA GLN A 357 -17.57 -17.41 10.01
C GLN A 357 -17.87 -16.19 9.14
N GLU A 358 -19.08 -15.63 9.20
CA GLU A 358 -19.50 -14.48 8.39
C GLU A 358 -18.71 -13.19 8.70
N MET A 359 -18.02 -13.14 9.84
CA MET A 359 -17.12 -12.04 10.22
C MET A 359 -15.68 -12.24 9.73
N GLU A 360 -15.35 -13.34 9.04
CA GLU A 360 -14.03 -13.53 8.43
C GLU A 360 -13.79 -12.58 7.25
N SER A 361 -14.85 -12.15 6.56
CA SER A 361 -14.77 -11.23 5.42
C SER A 361 -16.08 -10.49 5.17
N TYR A 362 -16.52 -9.67 6.13
CA TYR A 362 -17.75 -8.89 5.99
C TYR A 362 -17.60 -7.75 4.98
N GLY A 363 -18.55 -7.61 4.06
CA GLY A 363 -18.48 -6.66 2.93
C GLY A 363 -19.19 -5.33 3.15
N PHE A 364 -18.52 -4.23 2.77
CA PHE A 364 -19.00 -2.85 2.78
C PHE A 364 -19.12 -2.30 1.36
N TYR A 365 -20.34 -1.93 0.96
CA TYR A 365 -20.65 -1.60 -0.43
C TYR A 365 -20.45 -0.13 -0.77
N TYR A 366 -20.22 0.16 -2.05
CA TYR A 366 -20.08 1.53 -2.53
C TYR A 366 -21.32 2.39 -2.25
N ASP A 367 -21.12 3.55 -1.63
CA ASP A 367 -22.04 4.67 -1.73
C ASP A 367 -21.28 6.00 -1.88
N SER A 368 -21.87 6.94 -2.62
CA SER A 368 -21.31 8.27 -2.83
C SER A 368 -21.20 9.12 -1.56
N SER A 369 -21.88 8.75 -0.47
CA SER A 369 -22.03 9.53 0.74
C SER A 369 -21.85 8.69 2.01
N TRP A 370 -21.68 9.38 3.13
CA TRP A 370 -21.70 8.76 4.46
C TRP A 370 -23.04 8.10 4.76
N ARG A 371 -23.01 6.88 5.26
CA ARG A 371 -24.19 6.03 5.50
C ARG A 371 -24.04 5.24 6.79
N LEU A 372 -25.16 4.77 7.32
CA LEU A 372 -25.21 3.86 8.46
C LEU A 372 -25.32 2.42 7.95
N ASP A 373 -24.26 1.64 8.09
CA ASP A 373 -24.21 0.22 7.76
C ASP A 373 -24.31 -0.62 9.03
N THR A 374 -25.40 -1.36 9.20
CA THR A 374 -25.56 -2.33 10.28
C THR A 374 -25.07 -3.69 9.83
N LEU A 375 -24.25 -4.36 10.65
CA LEU A 375 -23.76 -5.71 10.36
C LEU A 375 -24.94 -6.68 10.32
N LYS A 376 -25.20 -7.27 9.15
CA LYS A 376 -26.42 -8.04 8.89
C LYS A 376 -26.20 -9.18 7.90
N ASP A 377 -27.11 -10.14 7.92
CA ASP A 377 -27.10 -11.24 6.98
C ASP A 377 -27.59 -10.83 5.57
N SER A 378 -27.51 -11.76 4.61
CA SER A 378 -27.95 -11.53 3.24
C SER A 378 -29.47 -11.38 3.08
N SER A 379 -30.24 -11.62 4.16
CA SER A 379 -31.69 -11.38 4.24
C SER A 379 -32.03 -10.05 4.91
N ASP A 380 -31.03 -9.17 5.09
CA ASP A 380 -31.16 -7.85 5.71
C ASP A 380 -31.49 -7.88 7.22
N VAL A 381 -31.21 -9.01 7.89
CA VAL A 381 -31.45 -9.18 9.34
C VAL A 381 -30.16 -8.87 10.11
N PRO A 382 -30.16 -7.90 11.05
CA PRO A 382 -28.99 -7.58 11.85
C PRO A 382 -28.46 -8.78 12.64
N TYR A 383 -27.14 -8.96 12.61
CA TYR A 383 -26.47 -9.93 13.47
C TYR A 383 -26.53 -9.47 14.93
N LYS A 384 -26.80 -10.44 15.81
CA LYS A 384 -26.74 -10.25 17.27
C LYS A 384 -25.43 -10.77 17.82
N PHE A 385 -24.67 -9.89 18.45
CA PHE A 385 -23.41 -10.19 19.13
C PHE A 385 -23.67 -10.25 20.63
N TYR A 386 -23.24 -11.32 21.28
CA TYR A 386 -23.30 -11.40 22.73
C TYR A 386 -22.08 -10.72 23.35
N PHE A 387 -22.33 -9.79 24.26
CA PHE A 387 -21.29 -9.17 25.08
C PHE A 387 -21.56 -9.43 26.55
N GLU A 388 -20.48 -9.57 27.31
CA GLU A 388 -20.55 -9.53 28.76
C GLU A 388 -20.49 -8.07 29.23
N LYS A 389 -20.93 -7.82 30.46
CA LYS A 389 -20.72 -6.51 31.07
C LYS A 389 -19.22 -6.26 31.29
N GLY A 390 -18.70 -5.16 30.78
CA GLY A 390 -17.33 -4.73 30.99
C GLY A 390 -16.63 -4.24 29.73
N ARG A 391 -15.30 -4.26 29.76
CA ARG A 391 -14.43 -3.74 28.69
C ARG A 391 -14.26 -4.78 27.59
N HIS A 392 -14.43 -4.33 26.35
CA HIS A 392 -14.29 -5.13 25.14
C HIS A 392 -13.44 -4.43 24.10
N THR A 393 -12.90 -5.20 23.15
CA THR A 393 -12.24 -4.65 21.96
C THR A 393 -12.95 -5.06 20.68
N LEU A 394 -12.98 -4.14 19.72
CA LEU A 394 -13.43 -4.36 18.35
C LEU A 394 -12.24 -4.08 17.44
N LYS A 395 -11.78 -5.08 16.70
CA LYS A 395 -10.71 -4.91 15.71
C LYS A 395 -11.23 -5.24 14.33
N MET A 396 -10.94 -4.39 13.36
CA MET A 396 -11.23 -4.64 11.96
C MET A 396 -9.92 -4.72 11.18
N GLU A 397 -9.77 -5.77 10.39
CA GLU A 397 -8.60 -6.04 9.56
C GLU A 397 -9.01 -6.07 8.08
N VAL A 398 -8.20 -5.47 7.23
CA VAL A 398 -8.39 -5.51 5.78
C VAL A 398 -8.11 -6.91 5.27
N VAL A 399 -9.07 -7.48 4.55
CA VAL A 399 -8.95 -8.76 3.83
C VAL A 399 -9.55 -8.60 2.43
N LEU A 400 -9.17 -9.48 1.50
CA LEU A 400 -9.76 -9.47 0.15
C LEU A 400 -11.14 -10.17 0.12
N GLY A 401 -11.39 -11.11 1.04
CA GLY A 401 -12.63 -11.89 1.06
C GLY A 401 -12.81 -12.68 -0.24
N GLU A 402 -14.03 -12.74 -0.76
CA GLU A 402 -14.38 -13.50 -1.98
C GLU A 402 -13.68 -12.99 -3.26
N PHE A 403 -13.06 -11.80 -3.22
CA PHE A 403 -12.30 -11.29 -4.36
C PHE A 403 -10.92 -11.93 -4.51
N SER A 404 -10.42 -12.67 -3.52
CA SER A 404 -9.10 -13.34 -3.60
C SER A 404 -8.97 -14.18 -4.87
N ASP A 405 -9.98 -15.02 -5.13
CA ASP A 405 -9.97 -16.01 -6.20
C ASP A 405 -10.03 -15.31 -7.57
N VAL A 406 -10.90 -14.29 -7.70
CA VAL A 406 -11.00 -13.47 -8.92
C VAL A 406 -9.68 -12.77 -9.21
N ILE A 407 -9.03 -12.21 -8.19
CA ILE A 407 -7.75 -11.51 -8.37
C ILE A 407 -6.67 -12.50 -8.81
N ALA A 408 -6.61 -13.69 -8.21
CA ALA A 408 -5.64 -14.71 -8.56
C ALA A 408 -5.83 -15.23 -10.00
N GLU A 409 -7.07 -15.53 -10.42
CA GLU A 409 -7.42 -15.93 -11.79
C GLU A 409 -7.04 -14.85 -12.82
N VAL A 410 -7.35 -13.58 -12.54
CA VAL A 410 -7.00 -12.47 -13.43
C VAL A 410 -5.48 -12.27 -13.46
N GLN A 411 -4.77 -12.48 -12.35
CA GLN A 411 -3.31 -12.38 -12.30
C GLN A 411 -2.65 -13.47 -13.15
N ASP A 412 -3.14 -14.71 -13.10
CA ASP A 412 -2.67 -15.80 -13.96
C ASP A 412 -2.98 -15.52 -15.43
N SER A 413 -4.20 -15.06 -15.71
CA SER A 413 -4.63 -14.61 -17.05
C SER A 413 -3.68 -13.54 -17.59
N VAL A 414 -3.33 -12.51 -16.80
CA VAL A 414 -2.39 -11.45 -17.21
C VAL A 414 -1.00 -12.01 -17.51
N ASN A 415 -0.52 -13.00 -16.76
CA ASN A 415 0.77 -13.64 -17.02
C ASN A 415 0.76 -14.39 -18.35
N LYS A 416 -0.27 -15.20 -18.60
CA LYS A 416 -0.47 -15.93 -19.86
C LYS A 416 -0.69 -14.99 -21.04
N LEU A 417 -1.48 -13.94 -20.87
CA LEU A 417 -1.68 -12.90 -21.89
C LEU A 417 -0.35 -12.24 -22.30
N ASN A 418 0.52 -11.95 -21.34
CA ASN A 418 1.86 -11.43 -21.62
C ASN A 418 2.75 -12.48 -22.29
N ALA A 419 2.64 -13.77 -21.93
CA ALA A 419 3.38 -14.85 -22.59
C ALA A 419 2.95 -15.00 -24.07
N ILE A 420 1.64 -15.00 -24.32
CA ILE A 420 1.03 -14.98 -25.67
C ILE A 420 1.54 -13.76 -26.44
N TYR A 421 1.47 -12.56 -25.85
CA TYR A 421 1.99 -11.34 -26.46
C TYR A 421 3.44 -11.50 -26.90
N ARG A 422 4.32 -11.97 -26.00
CA ARG A 422 5.75 -12.19 -26.28
C ARG A 422 5.95 -13.21 -27.41
N SER A 423 5.22 -14.31 -27.40
CA SER A 423 5.30 -15.34 -28.45
C SER A 423 4.92 -14.78 -29.82
N VAL A 424 3.90 -13.91 -29.88
CA VAL A 424 3.39 -13.30 -31.11
C VAL A 424 4.36 -12.24 -31.64
N ILE A 425 4.81 -11.31 -30.79
CA ILE A 425 5.75 -10.26 -31.24
C ILE A 425 7.08 -10.86 -31.71
N ARG A 426 7.48 -12.04 -31.22
CA ARG A 426 8.65 -12.77 -31.73
C ARG A 426 8.55 -13.11 -33.22
N ILE A 427 7.33 -13.34 -33.72
CA ILE A 427 7.06 -13.68 -35.12
C ILE A 427 6.79 -12.44 -35.96
N ILE A 428 5.94 -11.53 -35.48
CA ILE A 428 5.41 -10.42 -36.29
C ILE A 428 6.07 -9.06 -35.98
N GLY A 429 6.78 -8.94 -34.86
CA GLY A 429 7.31 -7.69 -34.33
C GLY A 429 6.26 -6.83 -33.59
N VAL A 430 6.70 -5.76 -32.93
CA VAL A 430 5.80 -4.81 -32.23
C VAL A 430 5.08 -3.84 -33.18
N SER A 431 5.52 -3.77 -34.44
CA SER A 431 4.93 -2.95 -35.51
C SER A 431 4.89 -3.76 -36.82
N PRO A 432 3.99 -4.76 -36.90
CA PRO A 432 3.97 -5.71 -38.01
C PRO A 432 3.47 -5.08 -39.32
N ASP A 433 4.01 -5.55 -40.44
CA ASP A 433 3.49 -5.22 -41.78
C ASP A 433 2.15 -5.93 -42.02
N THR A 434 1.06 -5.17 -42.15
CA THR A 434 -0.30 -5.68 -42.35
C THR A 434 -0.56 -6.41 -43.66
N TYR A 435 0.38 -6.35 -44.61
CA TYR A 435 0.25 -7.00 -45.92
C TYR A 435 1.00 -8.33 -46.02
N ARG A 436 1.74 -8.70 -44.98
CA ARG A 436 2.48 -9.97 -44.93
C ARG A 436 1.64 -11.03 -44.22
N ASP A 437 1.63 -12.24 -44.82
CA ASP A 437 1.13 -13.45 -44.17
C ASP A 437 2.26 -14.02 -43.31
N TYR A 438 2.06 -14.05 -41.99
CA TYR A 438 3.06 -14.51 -41.03
C TYR A 438 2.89 -15.97 -40.64
N GLN A 439 1.77 -16.60 -41.02
CA GLN A 439 1.43 -17.97 -40.63
C GLN A 439 1.62 -18.18 -39.13
N ILE A 440 0.99 -17.31 -38.32
CA ILE A 440 1.11 -17.25 -36.86
C ILE A 440 0.75 -18.61 -36.26
N GLU A 441 -0.35 -19.23 -36.70
CA GLU A 441 -0.78 -20.55 -36.19
C GLU A 441 0.26 -21.65 -36.47
N ALA A 442 0.93 -21.60 -37.62
CA ALA A 442 1.97 -22.56 -37.96
C ALA A 442 3.30 -22.28 -37.23
N SER A 443 3.57 -21.00 -36.93
CA SER A 443 4.80 -20.54 -36.29
C SER A 443 4.78 -20.67 -34.78
N ILE A 444 3.59 -20.61 -34.17
CA ILE A 444 3.36 -20.72 -32.73
C ILE A 444 2.37 -21.87 -32.50
N PRO A 445 2.88 -23.11 -32.38
CA PRO A 445 2.03 -24.26 -32.09
C PRO A 445 1.20 -24.02 -30.82
N HIS A 446 -0.06 -24.44 -30.84
CA HIS A 446 -1.00 -24.33 -29.70
C HIS A 446 -1.46 -22.91 -29.33
N ILE A 447 -1.12 -21.87 -30.08
CA ILE A 447 -1.56 -20.50 -29.78
C ILE A 447 -3.08 -20.34 -29.62
N VAL A 448 -3.86 -21.09 -30.41
CA VAL A 448 -5.33 -21.09 -30.32
C VAL A 448 -5.80 -21.74 -29.01
N ASP A 449 -5.12 -22.79 -28.55
CA ASP A 449 -5.45 -23.46 -27.29
C ASP A 449 -5.09 -22.57 -26.10
N ASP A 450 -3.93 -21.90 -26.14
CA ASP A 450 -3.50 -20.93 -25.12
C ASP A 450 -4.50 -19.76 -25.02
N LEU A 451 -4.94 -19.22 -26.15
CA LEU A 451 -5.96 -18.15 -26.18
C LEU A 451 -7.29 -18.62 -25.57
N LYS A 452 -7.72 -19.86 -25.88
CA LYS A 452 -8.96 -20.43 -25.32
C LYS A 452 -8.86 -20.62 -23.82
N GLU A 453 -7.74 -21.13 -23.32
CA GLU A 453 -7.50 -21.32 -21.89
C GLU A 453 -7.67 -20.00 -21.14
N VAL A 454 -6.95 -18.96 -21.55
CA VAL A 454 -7.04 -17.63 -20.93
C VAL A 454 -8.44 -17.03 -21.06
N LYS A 455 -9.11 -17.22 -22.21
CA LYS A 455 -10.47 -16.74 -22.40
C LYS A 455 -11.44 -17.40 -21.41
N TYR A 456 -11.31 -18.71 -21.19
CA TYR A 456 -12.14 -19.43 -20.21
C TYR A 456 -11.85 -19.00 -18.77
N GLU A 457 -10.59 -18.73 -18.42
CA GLU A 457 -10.22 -18.19 -17.11
C GLU A 457 -10.82 -16.79 -16.89
N LEU A 458 -10.75 -15.91 -17.89
CA LEU A 458 -11.41 -14.61 -17.82
C LEU A 458 -12.93 -14.74 -17.73
N ASP A 459 -13.55 -15.71 -18.41
CA ASP A 459 -14.97 -16.00 -18.29
C ASP A 459 -15.34 -16.43 -16.86
N ASP A 460 -14.54 -17.30 -16.23
CA ASP A 460 -14.76 -17.74 -14.85
C ASP A 460 -14.60 -16.58 -13.86
N ALA A 461 -13.52 -15.79 -13.99
CA ALA A 461 -13.28 -14.62 -13.17
C ALA A 461 -14.44 -13.60 -13.27
N ILE A 462 -14.97 -13.37 -14.48
CA ILE A 462 -16.14 -12.49 -14.68
C ILE A 462 -17.38 -13.06 -13.98
N ASN A 463 -17.61 -14.38 -14.04
CA ASN A 463 -18.76 -15.01 -13.40
C ASN A 463 -18.65 -15.00 -11.87
N THR A 464 -17.46 -15.29 -11.33
CA THR A 464 -17.17 -15.24 -9.90
C THR A 464 -17.29 -13.81 -9.36
N LEU A 465 -16.78 -12.82 -10.10
CA LEU A 465 -16.96 -11.40 -9.76
C LEU A 465 -18.44 -11.00 -9.69
N ARG A 466 -19.25 -11.44 -10.66
CA ARG A 466 -20.70 -11.20 -10.66
C ARG A 466 -21.40 -11.88 -9.49
N ALA A 467 -20.98 -13.09 -9.15
CA ALA A 467 -21.55 -13.84 -8.04
C ALA A 467 -21.27 -13.15 -6.69
N ALA A 468 -20.05 -12.66 -6.49
CA ALA A 468 -19.66 -11.94 -5.28
C ALA A 468 -20.40 -10.59 -5.16
N VAL A 469 -20.46 -9.80 -6.24
CA VAL A 469 -21.07 -8.45 -6.20
C VAL A 469 -22.60 -8.51 -6.24
N GLY A 470 -23.19 -9.56 -6.81
CA GLY A 470 -24.64 -9.73 -6.97
C GLY A 470 -25.28 -8.87 -8.08
N HIS A 471 -24.50 -8.02 -8.76
CA HIS A 471 -24.95 -7.20 -9.89
C HIS A 471 -23.81 -6.91 -10.87
N SER A 472 -24.14 -6.39 -12.05
CA SER A 472 -23.13 -5.97 -13.04
C SER A 472 -22.26 -4.85 -12.49
N SER A 473 -20.94 -5.01 -12.59
CA SER A 473 -19.93 -4.03 -12.15
C SER A 473 -19.28 -3.31 -13.33
N ASP A 474 -18.93 -2.03 -13.17
CA ASP A 474 -18.07 -1.34 -14.13
C ASP A 474 -16.66 -1.96 -14.20
N LYS A 475 -16.23 -2.61 -13.11
CA LYS A 475 -14.98 -3.38 -13.02
C LYS A 475 -14.97 -4.60 -13.94
N GLU A 476 -16.11 -5.19 -14.30
CA GLU A 476 -16.16 -6.30 -15.26
C GLU A 476 -15.79 -5.87 -16.69
N THR A 477 -16.03 -4.60 -17.04
CA THR A 477 -15.91 -4.12 -18.43
C THR A 477 -14.51 -4.34 -18.99
N VAL A 478 -13.48 -4.17 -18.16
CA VAL A 478 -12.09 -4.38 -18.56
C VAL A 478 -11.85 -5.86 -18.91
N LEU A 479 -12.30 -6.77 -18.06
CA LEU A 479 -12.15 -8.22 -18.27
C LEU A 479 -12.96 -8.69 -19.48
N ILE A 480 -14.21 -8.21 -19.61
CA ILE A 480 -15.07 -8.47 -20.77
C ILE A 480 -14.40 -8.02 -22.07
N THR A 481 -13.80 -6.84 -22.10
CA THR A 481 -13.14 -6.31 -23.30
C THR A 481 -11.97 -7.19 -23.73
N MET A 482 -11.17 -7.66 -22.77
CA MET A 482 -10.07 -8.59 -23.04
C MET A 482 -10.59 -9.94 -23.53
N ARG A 483 -11.57 -10.53 -22.82
CA ARG A 483 -12.22 -11.80 -23.15
C ARG A 483 -12.86 -11.77 -24.55
N ASP A 484 -13.56 -10.71 -24.91
CA ASP A 484 -14.16 -10.53 -26.24
C ASP A 484 -13.09 -10.37 -27.33
N GLN A 485 -11.97 -9.70 -27.03
CA GLN A 485 -10.84 -9.61 -27.95
C GLN A 485 -10.19 -10.97 -28.18
N LEU A 486 -10.05 -11.79 -27.14
CA LEU A 486 -9.55 -13.17 -27.27
C LEU A 486 -10.46 -14.01 -28.14
N GLU A 487 -11.79 -13.92 -27.98
CA GLU A 487 -12.74 -14.63 -28.84
C GLU A 487 -12.51 -14.33 -30.32
N TYR A 488 -12.32 -13.06 -30.67
CA TYR A 488 -12.05 -12.65 -32.04
C TYR A 488 -10.71 -13.19 -32.57
N LEU A 489 -9.67 -13.26 -31.71
CA LEU A 489 -8.37 -13.82 -32.07
C LEU A 489 -8.38 -15.34 -32.17
N ILE A 490 -9.24 -16.04 -31.43
CA ILE A 490 -9.44 -17.48 -31.53
C ILE A 490 -10.06 -17.84 -32.89
N ASP A 491 -10.98 -17.02 -33.39
CA ASP A 491 -11.59 -17.20 -34.71
C ASP A 491 -10.59 -16.95 -35.86
N ASP A 492 -9.67 -15.99 -35.69
CA ASP A 492 -8.63 -15.64 -36.68
C ASP A 492 -7.36 -15.10 -36.00
N VAL A 493 -6.37 -15.98 -35.78
CA VAL A 493 -5.10 -15.59 -35.12
C VAL A 493 -4.25 -14.67 -35.98
N GLU A 494 -4.39 -14.68 -37.32
CA GLU A 494 -3.67 -13.75 -38.19
C GLU A 494 -4.07 -12.29 -37.90
N HIS A 495 -5.22 -12.08 -37.28
CA HIS A 495 -5.67 -10.75 -36.92
C HIS A 495 -4.80 -10.06 -35.86
N PHE A 496 -3.93 -10.80 -35.15
CA PHE A 496 -2.91 -10.18 -34.28
C PHE A 496 -2.16 -9.06 -34.98
N VAL A 497 -1.86 -9.20 -36.27
CA VAL A 497 -1.18 -8.19 -37.10
C VAL A 497 -1.89 -6.82 -37.07
N ARG A 498 -3.21 -6.79 -36.86
CA ARG A 498 -4.00 -5.54 -36.80
C ARG A 498 -4.24 -5.05 -35.39
N VAL A 499 -4.32 -5.94 -34.40
CA VAL A 499 -4.75 -5.60 -33.03
C VAL A 499 -3.68 -5.74 -31.98
N ILE A 500 -2.42 -6.06 -32.33
CA ILE A 500 -1.33 -6.26 -31.36
C ILE A 500 -1.15 -5.08 -30.38
N SER A 501 -1.31 -3.85 -30.86
CA SER A 501 -1.24 -2.64 -30.02
C SER A 501 -2.44 -2.52 -29.06
N THR A 502 -3.65 -2.82 -29.55
CA THR A 502 -4.86 -2.85 -28.70
C THR A 502 -4.82 -4.01 -27.71
N TYR A 503 -4.29 -5.17 -28.11
CA TYR A 503 -4.04 -6.31 -27.23
C TYR A 503 -3.12 -5.90 -26.08
N LYS A 504 -1.95 -5.31 -26.38
CA LYS A 504 -1.03 -4.75 -25.37
C LYS A 504 -1.75 -3.79 -24.41
N THR A 505 -2.60 -2.92 -24.95
CA THR A 505 -3.37 -1.94 -24.17
C THR A 505 -4.40 -2.61 -23.25
N ASN A 506 -5.09 -3.65 -23.71
CA ASN A 506 -6.09 -4.38 -22.93
C ASN A 506 -5.45 -5.26 -21.85
N VAL A 507 -4.31 -5.91 -22.15
CA VAL A 507 -3.51 -6.61 -21.13
C VAL A 507 -3.04 -5.64 -20.04
N ARG A 508 -2.58 -4.44 -20.44
CA ARG A 508 -2.27 -3.35 -19.49
C ARG A 508 -3.45 -2.99 -18.60
N ALA A 509 -4.65 -2.88 -19.19
CA ALA A 509 -5.86 -2.55 -18.45
C ALA A 509 -6.22 -3.63 -17.42
N CYS A 510 -6.06 -4.91 -17.76
CA CYS A 510 -6.22 -6.03 -16.83
C CYS A 510 -5.20 -5.95 -15.68
N GLY A 511 -3.94 -5.61 -15.98
CA GLY A 511 -2.93 -5.36 -14.96
C GLY A 511 -3.25 -4.20 -14.02
N THR A 512 -3.80 -3.10 -14.55
CA THR A 512 -4.28 -1.96 -13.73
C THR A 512 -5.53 -2.33 -12.91
N TRP A 513 -6.37 -3.20 -13.44
CA TRP A 513 -7.54 -3.70 -12.73
C TRP A 513 -7.13 -4.44 -11.45
N LEU A 514 -6.11 -5.30 -11.52
CA LEU A 514 -5.58 -6.04 -10.37
C LEU A 514 -5.18 -5.09 -9.23
N THR A 515 -4.38 -4.07 -9.52
CA THR A 515 -3.91 -3.12 -8.50
C THR A 515 -5.05 -2.30 -7.89
N GLN A 516 -6.13 -2.07 -8.63
CA GLN A 516 -7.31 -1.39 -8.10
C GLN A 516 -8.12 -2.28 -7.16
N VAL A 517 -8.38 -3.54 -7.52
CA VAL A 517 -9.24 -4.44 -6.73
C VAL A 517 -8.57 -4.91 -5.43
N ILE A 518 -7.23 -5.01 -5.41
CA ILE A 518 -6.45 -5.31 -4.19
C ILE A 518 -6.59 -4.18 -3.14
N SER A 519 -6.86 -2.94 -3.55
CA SER A 519 -7.08 -1.83 -2.63
C SER A 519 -8.48 -1.90 -2.03
N GLN A 520 -8.56 -1.96 -0.69
CA GLN A 520 -9.78 -2.19 0.08
C GLN A 520 -10.10 -1.03 1.05
N PRO A 521 -10.23 0.23 0.58
CA PRO A 521 -10.39 1.40 1.45
C PRO A 521 -11.80 1.49 2.08
N LEU A 522 -11.86 1.77 3.38
CA LEU A 522 -13.07 2.07 4.15
C LEU A 522 -12.77 3.21 5.12
N GLN A 523 -13.63 4.22 5.20
CA GLN A 523 -13.49 5.32 6.16
C GLN A 523 -14.62 5.26 7.18
N ILE A 524 -14.30 5.37 8.47
CA ILE A 524 -15.25 5.28 9.58
C ILE A 524 -15.28 6.62 10.32
N ASP A 525 -16.48 7.07 10.67
CA ASP A 525 -16.74 8.22 11.55
C ASP A 525 -17.15 7.73 12.94
N ARG A 526 -18.14 6.83 13.03
CA ARG A 526 -18.61 6.27 14.32
C ARG A 526 -18.96 4.80 14.22
N ILE A 527 -18.84 4.11 15.35
CA ILE A 527 -19.33 2.75 15.56
C ILE A 527 -20.34 2.78 16.70
N TYR A 528 -21.47 2.11 16.49
CA TYR A 528 -22.58 2.02 17.41
C TYR A 528 -22.74 0.57 17.86
N ILE A 529 -22.77 0.34 19.17
CA ILE A 529 -23.13 -0.95 19.77
C ILE A 529 -24.48 -0.74 20.48
N THR A 530 -25.55 -1.30 19.93
CA THR A 530 -26.92 -0.96 20.32
C THR A 530 -27.79 -2.17 20.60
N SER A 531 -28.85 -2.03 21.41
CA SER A 531 -29.90 -3.05 21.52
C SER A 531 -30.64 -3.28 20.19
N SER A 532 -30.84 -2.20 19.43
CA SER A 532 -31.47 -2.17 18.11
C SER A 532 -30.90 -1.02 17.28
N ALA A 533 -30.50 -1.30 16.04
CA ALA A 533 -30.03 -0.29 15.10
C ALA A 533 -31.13 0.68 14.65
N GLU A 534 -32.41 0.33 14.81
CA GLU A 534 -33.55 1.22 14.50
C GLU A 534 -33.57 2.46 15.40
N ASP A 535 -32.90 2.40 16.55
CA ASP A 535 -32.83 3.51 17.52
C ASP A 535 -31.77 4.56 17.14
N ILE A 536 -30.96 4.32 16.10
CA ILE A 536 -29.88 5.21 15.69
C ILE A 536 -30.42 6.35 14.80
N ASP A 537 -30.40 7.58 15.31
CA ASP A 537 -30.66 8.79 14.52
C ASP A 537 -29.38 9.57 14.21
N ILE A 538 -28.99 9.61 12.93
CA ILE A 538 -27.85 10.42 12.48
C ILE A 538 -28.31 11.84 12.18
N ALA A 539 -28.07 12.72 13.15
CA ALA A 539 -28.36 14.15 13.02
C ALA A 539 -27.71 14.78 11.77
N HIS A 540 -28.41 15.76 11.18
CA HIS A 540 -27.92 16.56 10.05
C HIS A 540 -27.55 15.80 8.77
N ASN A 541 -27.96 14.53 8.62
CA ASN A 541 -27.65 13.74 7.42
C ASN A 541 -28.53 14.06 6.17
N ASN A 542 -29.48 14.99 6.30
CA ASN A 542 -30.38 15.35 5.21
C ASN A 542 -29.76 16.34 4.18
N PHE A 543 -30.36 16.40 2.99
CA PHE A 543 -29.88 17.24 1.88
C PHE A 543 -29.80 18.73 2.22
N GLY A 544 -30.78 19.27 2.97
CA GLY A 544 -30.82 20.68 3.32
C GLY A 544 -29.66 21.08 4.24
N SER A 545 -29.37 20.25 5.25
CA SER A 545 -28.22 20.41 6.14
C SER A 545 -26.91 20.37 5.37
N LYS A 546 -26.74 19.40 4.44
CA LYS A 546 -25.56 19.31 3.57
C LYS A 546 -25.37 20.55 2.69
N PHE A 547 -26.43 21.04 2.04
CA PHE A 547 -26.36 22.26 1.23
C PHE A 547 -26.01 23.51 2.05
N LEU A 548 -26.62 23.67 3.24
CA LEU A 548 -26.29 24.78 4.14
C LEU A 548 -24.85 24.71 4.65
N ASN A 549 -24.33 23.50 4.90
CA ASN A 549 -22.93 23.30 5.28
C ASN A 549 -21.97 23.75 4.17
N GLU A 550 -22.21 23.36 2.92
CA GLU A 550 -21.42 23.80 1.76
C GLU A 550 -21.44 25.33 1.61
N MET A 551 -22.60 25.97 1.77
CA MET A 551 -22.71 27.43 1.73
C MET A 551 -21.94 28.11 2.86
N LYS A 552 -21.93 27.54 4.08
CA LYS A 552 -21.12 28.03 5.19
C LYS A 552 -19.63 27.88 4.90
N ARG A 553 -19.20 26.70 4.41
CA ARG A 553 -17.81 26.43 3.99
C ARG A 553 -17.34 27.42 2.92
N LEU A 554 -18.16 27.65 1.90
CA LEU A 554 -17.90 28.66 0.87
C LEU A 554 -17.78 30.06 1.49
N GLY A 555 -18.67 30.44 2.40
CA GLY A 555 -18.58 31.71 3.11
C GLY A 555 -17.28 31.86 3.91
N TYR A 556 -16.90 30.81 4.65
CA TYR A 556 -15.64 30.79 5.39
C TYR A 556 -14.42 30.81 4.46
N SER A 557 -14.49 30.25 3.25
CA SER A 557 -13.38 30.31 2.27
C SER A 557 -13.01 31.73 1.82
N PHE A 558 -13.88 32.72 2.01
CA PHE A 558 -13.59 34.13 1.71
C PHE A 558 -13.09 34.95 2.92
N VAL A 559 -13.26 34.44 4.13
CA VAL A 559 -12.96 35.15 5.40
C VAL A 559 -11.74 34.54 6.08
N ILE A 560 -11.63 33.22 6.01
CA ILE A 560 -10.46 32.47 6.44
C ILE A 560 -9.53 32.46 5.25
N ASP A 561 -8.40 33.12 5.40
CA ASP A 561 -7.37 33.11 4.38
C ASP A 561 -6.62 31.77 4.45
N TYR A 562 -7.16 30.77 3.76
CA TYR A 562 -6.52 29.47 3.58
C TYR A 562 -5.17 29.56 2.85
N ASN A 563 -4.82 30.71 2.26
CA ASN A 563 -3.52 30.97 1.62
C ASN A 563 -2.53 31.73 2.52
N SER A 564 -2.97 32.49 3.54
CA SER A 564 -2.08 32.93 4.64
C SER A 564 -1.99 31.86 5.71
N MET A 565 -1.18 30.86 5.37
CA MET A 565 -0.86 29.69 6.17
C MET A 565 0.09 30.05 7.34
N GLY A 566 -0.37 30.94 8.23
CA GLY A 566 0.41 31.52 9.32
C GLY A 566 0.85 30.54 10.43
N ALA A 567 1.93 30.93 11.10
CA ALA A 567 2.67 30.22 12.15
C ALA A 567 1.85 29.69 13.34
N THR A 568 2.35 28.59 13.91
CA THR A 568 1.82 27.82 15.03
C THR A 568 2.36 28.28 16.40
N SER A 569 1.93 29.42 16.94
CA SER A 569 1.79 29.63 18.40
C SER A 569 1.13 30.97 18.76
N ASN A 570 0.45 31.00 19.92
CA ASN A 570 -0.18 32.19 20.52
C ASN A 570 0.81 33.10 21.28
N SER A 571 2.11 32.86 21.21
CA SER A 571 3.13 33.73 21.79
C SER A 571 3.71 34.62 20.68
N LYS A 572 3.40 35.91 20.71
CA LYS A 572 4.12 36.94 19.94
C LYS A 572 5.64 36.99 20.24
N ASP A 573 6.11 36.17 21.17
CA ASP A 573 7.49 36.09 21.64
C ASP A 573 8.28 34.89 21.09
N ASN A 574 7.66 33.95 20.35
CA ASN A 574 8.42 32.83 19.76
C ASN A 574 9.10 33.27 18.44
N PRO A 575 10.38 32.93 18.22
CA PRO A 575 11.07 33.22 16.97
C PRO A 575 10.36 32.50 15.81
N THR A 576 10.22 33.20 14.68
CA THR A 576 9.56 32.68 13.47
C THR A 576 10.54 32.69 12.33
N ILE A 577 10.70 31.54 11.66
CA ILE A 577 11.48 31.40 10.43
C ILE A 577 10.54 31.24 9.23
N THR A 578 10.97 31.67 8.06
CA THR A 578 10.27 31.51 6.78
C THR A 578 10.86 30.33 6.02
N LEU A 579 10.01 29.36 5.67
CA LEU A 579 10.37 28.20 4.86
C LEU A 579 9.71 28.32 3.50
N TRP A 580 10.51 28.30 2.42
CA TRP A 580 9.97 28.17 1.07
C TRP A 580 9.97 26.73 0.60
N VAL A 581 8.87 26.34 -0.05
CA VAL A 581 8.65 25.00 -0.60
C VAL A 581 8.32 25.09 -2.09
N GLY A 582 9.06 24.35 -2.92
CA GLY A 582 8.94 24.38 -4.38
C GLY A 582 7.93 23.39 -4.97
N THR A 583 7.39 22.48 -4.16
CA THR A 583 6.46 21.42 -4.60
C THR A 583 4.99 21.83 -4.52
N GLY A 584 4.11 20.94 -5.01
CA GLY A 584 2.66 21.15 -4.99
C GLY A 584 2.08 21.24 -3.58
N ARG A 585 0.86 21.80 -3.49
CA ARG A 585 0.14 22.06 -2.24
C ARG A 585 0.04 20.84 -1.31
N ASP A 586 -0.18 19.65 -1.86
CA ASP A 586 -0.31 18.42 -1.05
C ASP A 586 0.99 18.09 -0.31
N GLN A 587 2.15 18.27 -0.95
CA GLN A 587 3.46 18.04 -0.33
C GLN A 587 3.76 19.10 0.74
N ALA A 588 3.40 20.37 0.49
CA ALA A 588 3.54 21.44 1.47
C ALA A 588 2.69 21.17 2.74
N ASN A 589 1.51 20.57 2.60
CA ASN A 589 0.68 20.16 3.75
C ASN A 589 1.33 19.04 4.58
N VAL A 590 2.01 18.08 3.93
CA VAL A 590 2.80 17.04 4.61
C VAL A 590 3.97 17.68 5.36
N ILE A 591 4.74 18.55 4.71
CA ILE A 591 5.85 19.28 5.34
C ILE A 591 5.37 20.07 6.56
N ARG A 592 4.23 20.76 6.46
CA ARG A 592 3.65 21.48 7.59
C ARG A 592 3.28 20.54 8.74
N SER A 593 2.65 19.41 8.44
CA SER A 593 2.33 18.41 9.47
C SER A 593 3.58 17.93 10.17
N LEU A 594 4.68 17.68 9.45
CA LEU A 594 5.96 17.31 10.02
C LEU A 594 6.58 18.42 10.87
N ILE A 595 6.52 19.67 10.42
CA ILE A 595 6.98 20.84 11.19
C ILE A 595 6.24 20.92 12.52
N ASP A 596 4.92 20.85 12.44
CA ASP A 596 4.02 20.96 13.58
C ASP A 596 4.21 19.79 14.58
N GLU A 597 4.41 18.56 14.06
CA GLU A 597 4.59 17.32 14.82
C GLU A 597 5.98 17.20 15.45
N SER A 598 7.05 17.54 14.71
CA SER A 598 8.43 17.18 15.07
C SER A 598 9.39 18.36 15.28
N PHE A 599 9.05 19.56 14.81
CA PHE A 599 9.93 20.72 14.91
C PHE A 599 9.40 21.78 15.87
N THR A 600 8.24 22.36 15.60
CA THR A 600 7.67 23.43 16.42
C THR A 600 7.29 22.93 17.81
N SER A 601 6.75 21.72 17.93
CA SER A 601 6.42 21.07 19.21
C SER A 601 7.65 20.86 20.13
N VAL A 602 8.82 20.57 19.54
CA VAL A 602 10.06 20.24 20.25
C VAL A 602 10.89 21.49 20.54
N TYR A 603 11.07 22.35 19.53
CA TYR A 603 11.99 23.49 19.61
C TYR A 603 11.30 24.81 19.96
N ASN A 604 9.97 24.86 19.95
CA ASN A 604 9.18 26.07 20.20
C ASN A 604 9.56 27.23 19.24
N ILE A 605 9.92 26.88 17.99
CA ILE A 605 10.19 27.80 16.88
C ILE A 605 9.05 27.70 15.87
N ASN A 606 8.51 28.85 15.48
CA ASN A 606 7.45 28.94 14.49
C ASN A 606 8.03 28.85 13.06
N VAL A 607 7.33 28.18 12.15
CA VAL A 607 7.70 28.16 10.73
C VAL A 607 6.56 28.70 9.87
N ASN A 608 6.86 29.74 9.10
CA ASN A 608 5.99 30.31 8.09
C ASN A 608 6.28 29.65 6.74
N VAL A 609 5.47 28.64 6.38
CA VAL A 609 5.63 27.88 5.13
C VAL A 609 4.99 28.64 3.96
N GLN A 610 5.77 28.90 2.91
CA GLN A 610 5.31 29.58 1.70
C GLN A 610 5.56 28.69 0.47
N LEU A 611 4.50 28.44 -0.29
CA LEU A 611 4.61 27.81 -1.61
C LEU A 611 5.05 28.87 -2.62
N VAL A 612 6.24 28.69 -3.19
CA VAL A 612 6.84 29.67 -4.10
C VAL A 612 7.46 28.95 -5.29
N ASP A 613 7.41 29.58 -6.45
CA ASP A 613 8.20 29.15 -7.61
C ASP A 613 9.70 29.35 -7.30
N MET A 614 10.44 28.26 -7.12
CA MET A 614 11.87 28.30 -6.78
C MET A 614 12.73 29.05 -7.80
N ASN A 615 12.23 29.29 -9.01
CA ASN A 615 12.91 30.16 -9.99
C ASN A 615 13.04 31.61 -9.53
N THR A 616 12.29 32.05 -8.52
CA THR A 616 12.41 33.39 -7.93
C THR A 616 13.40 33.45 -6.76
N LEU A 617 13.88 32.32 -6.25
CA LEU A 617 14.66 32.24 -5.00
C LEU A 617 15.89 33.15 -5.02
N LEU A 618 16.79 33.02 -6.01
CA LEU A 618 17.98 33.88 -6.11
C LEU A 618 17.63 35.37 -6.21
N ARG A 619 16.56 35.73 -6.94
CA ARG A 619 16.16 37.14 -7.08
C ARG A 619 15.64 37.70 -5.76
N ALA A 620 14.88 36.90 -5.01
CA ALA A 620 14.36 37.28 -3.70
C ALA A 620 15.50 37.45 -2.69
N GLU A 621 16.45 36.51 -2.68
CA GLU A 621 17.62 36.59 -1.80
C GLU A 621 18.47 37.83 -2.08
N LEU A 622 18.80 38.10 -3.34
CA LEU A 622 19.53 39.32 -3.73
C LEU A 622 18.76 40.62 -3.44
N ALA A 623 17.43 40.56 -3.30
CA ALA A 623 16.59 41.68 -2.91
C ALA A 623 16.44 41.83 -1.38
N GLY A 624 16.97 40.89 -0.58
CA GLY A 624 16.77 40.84 0.87
C GLY A 624 15.35 40.41 1.27
N GLU A 625 14.63 39.75 0.37
CA GLU A 625 13.26 39.24 0.55
C GLU A 625 13.20 37.69 0.47
N GLY A 626 14.36 37.03 0.54
CA GLY A 626 14.47 35.57 0.54
C GLY A 626 13.99 34.92 1.84
N PRO A 627 13.76 33.59 1.85
CA PRO A 627 13.41 32.84 3.05
C PRO A 627 14.61 32.58 3.96
N ASP A 628 14.36 32.21 5.22
CA ASP A 628 15.41 31.71 6.12
C ASP A 628 15.89 30.32 5.71
N VAL A 629 14.97 29.47 5.22
CA VAL A 629 15.26 28.12 4.72
C VAL A 629 14.47 27.88 3.44
N ALA A 630 15.11 27.23 2.46
CA ALA A 630 14.43 26.70 1.29
C ALA A 630 14.73 25.20 1.17
N ILE A 631 13.70 24.41 0.93
CA ILE A 631 13.81 22.96 0.70
C ILE A 631 13.38 22.61 -0.71
N GLN A 632 13.74 21.41 -1.18
CA GLN A 632 13.47 20.98 -2.56
C GLN A 632 14.03 21.97 -3.58
N VAL A 633 15.18 22.55 -3.25
CA VAL A 633 15.92 23.50 -4.09
C VAL A 633 16.64 22.70 -5.17
N ALA A 634 15.86 22.20 -6.12
CA ALA A 634 16.35 21.50 -7.29
C ALA A 634 16.21 22.39 -8.53
N ASN A 635 17.18 22.23 -9.43
CA ASN A 635 17.22 22.75 -10.81
C ASN A 635 17.92 24.11 -11.01
N THR A 636 18.96 24.08 -11.84
CA THR A 636 19.53 25.23 -12.54
C THR A 636 18.82 25.43 -13.89
N ASN A 637 18.35 26.65 -14.13
CA ASN A 637 17.78 27.09 -15.40
C ASN A 637 18.69 26.72 -16.60
N GLY A 638 18.13 26.11 -17.66
CA GLY A 638 18.78 25.92 -18.96
C GLY A 638 18.57 24.53 -19.59
N ILE A 639 19.17 24.31 -20.77
CA ILE A 639 19.15 23.02 -21.49
C ILE A 639 19.73 21.90 -20.61
N ALA A 640 20.69 22.22 -19.73
CA ALA A 640 21.24 21.28 -18.76
C ALA A 640 20.22 20.82 -17.71
N GLY A 641 19.42 21.74 -17.14
CA GLY A 641 18.35 21.38 -16.20
C GLY A 641 17.22 20.55 -16.82
N ALA A 642 16.90 20.80 -18.09
CA ALA A 642 15.90 20.02 -18.85
C ALA A 642 16.37 18.61 -19.23
N VAL A 643 17.69 18.38 -19.31
CA VAL A 643 18.28 17.07 -19.61
C VAL A 643 18.58 16.29 -18.32
N LEU A 644 18.86 16.98 -17.22
CA LEU A 644 19.33 16.35 -15.99
C LEU A 644 18.22 15.93 -15.03
N ASN A 645 17.09 16.66 -14.90
CA ASN A 645 15.96 16.37 -13.98
C ASN A 645 16.34 15.92 -12.53
N THR A 646 17.61 16.04 -12.14
CA THR A 646 18.24 15.42 -10.95
C THR A 646 19.45 16.23 -10.45
N GLY A 647 19.67 17.44 -10.97
CA GLY A 647 20.79 18.29 -10.58
C GLY A 647 20.61 18.91 -9.19
N ASN A 648 21.58 18.66 -8.30
CA ASN A 648 21.69 19.20 -6.94
C ASN A 648 22.72 20.36 -6.86
N ASP A 649 23.01 21.02 -7.97
CA ASP A 649 24.08 22.02 -8.10
C ASP A 649 23.69 23.43 -7.64
N THR A 650 22.38 23.72 -7.53
CA THR A 650 21.87 25.06 -7.16
C THR A 650 22.43 25.58 -5.83
N PRO A 651 22.52 24.81 -4.74
CA PRO A 651 23.07 25.31 -3.48
C PRO A 651 24.52 25.76 -3.57
N VAL A 652 25.40 24.97 -4.23
CA VAL A 652 26.80 25.37 -4.45
C VAL A 652 26.88 26.62 -5.32
N ASN A 653 26.08 26.65 -6.40
CA ASN A 653 25.96 27.83 -7.26
C ASN A 653 25.57 29.09 -6.48
N TYR A 654 24.67 28.99 -5.51
CA TYR A 654 24.25 30.13 -4.70
C TYR A 654 25.31 30.48 -3.65
N GLY A 655 25.99 29.47 -3.09
CA GLY A 655 27.11 29.65 -2.16
C GLY A 655 28.25 30.45 -2.78
N LEU A 656 28.60 30.15 -4.03
CA LEU A 656 29.58 30.90 -4.82
C LEU A 656 29.19 32.37 -5.09
N ARG A 657 27.92 32.73 -4.88
CA ARG A 657 27.39 34.10 -5.05
C ARG A 657 27.10 34.78 -3.70
N ASP A 658 27.54 34.18 -2.60
CA ASP A 658 27.23 34.61 -1.23
C ASP A 658 25.71 34.71 -0.96
N ALA A 659 24.90 33.89 -1.66
CA ALA A 659 23.44 33.89 -1.55
C ALA A 659 22.89 32.79 -0.63
N VAL A 660 23.75 31.93 -0.07
CA VAL A 660 23.39 30.97 0.99
C VAL A 660 24.54 30.87 1.99
N LEU A 661 24.20 30.56 3.25
CA LEU A 661 25.18 30.42 4.32
C LEU A 661 26.02 29.15 4.17
N ASP A 662 27.30 29.23 4.56
CA ASP A 662 28.11 28.04 4.81
C ASP A 662 27.69 27.39 6.13
N LEU A 663 27.08 26.21 6.05
CA LEU A 663 26.59 25.45 7.19
C LEU A 663 27.72 24.97 8.11
N ASN A 664 28.99 24.97 7.66
CA ASN A 664 30.12 24.62 8.53
C ASN A 664 30.33 25.62 9.68
N GLN A 665 29.68 26.78 9.63
CA GLN A 665 29.72 27.77 10.71
C GLN A 665 28.93 27.36 11.96
N PHE A 666 28.03 26.37 11.86
CA PHE A 666 27.23 25.90 13.00
C PHE A 666 28.02 24.89 13.84
N GLU A 667 27.96 25.02 15.18
CA GLU A 667 28.76 24.20 16.12
C GLU A 667 28.41 22.69 16.06
N ASP A 668 27.16 22.36 15.73
CA ASP A 668 26.58 21.02 15.67
C ASP A 668 26.65 20.37 14.28
N VAL A 669 27.21 21.05 13.27
CA VAL A 669 27.26 20.56 11.88
C VAL A 669 27.87 19.16 11.77
N ASN A 670 28.89 18.85 12.57
CA ASN A 670 29.55 17.55 12.55
C ASN A 670 28.67 16.42 13.12
N GLU A 671 27.75 16.73 14.03
CA GLU A 671 26.75 15.78 14.51
C GLU A 671 25.69 15.55 13.44
N VAL A 672 25.21 16.63 12.79
CA VAL A 672 24.22 16.56 11.72
C VAL A 672 24.75 15.78 10.51
N LYS A 673 26.01 16.00 10.10
CA LYS A 673 26.64 15.28 8.98
C LYS A 673 26.65 13.75 9.16
N LYS A 674 26.75 13.25 10.39
CA LYS A 674 26.73 11.79 10.66
C LYS A 674 25.41 11.12 10.30
N ARG A 675 24.34 11.89 10.08
CA ARG A 675 23.03 11.39 9.64
C ARG A 675 23.02 11.06 8.14
N PHE A 676 24.04 11.45 7.39
CA PHE A 676 24.12 11.29 5.94
C PHE A 676 25.36 10.49 5.53
N TYR A 677 25.28 9.81 4.39
CA TYR A 677 26.46 9.26 3.74
C TYR A 677 27.35 10.40 3.23
N ASP A 678 28.67 10.22 3.32
CA ASP A 678 29.65 11.22 2.82
C ASP A 678 29.44 11.56 1.33
N SER A 679 29.03 10.57 0.53
CA SER A 679 28.71 10.75 -0.89
C SER A 679 27.53 11.70 -1.13
N ALA A 680 26.55 11.74 -0.21
CA ALA A 680 25.39 12.62 -0.30
C ALA A 680 25.77 14.08 -0.07
N LEU A 681 26.71 14.34 0.84
CA LEU A 681 27.17 15.68 1.19
C LEU A 681 28.10 16.28 0.13
N THR A 682 28.72 15.44 -0.70
CA THR A 682 29.68 15.85 -1.72
C THR A 682 29.06 16.83 -2.72
N ALA A 683 27.80 16.59 -3.14
CA ALA A 683 27.10 17.45 -4.10
C ALA A 683 26.81 18.87 -3.58
N PHE A 684 26.81 19.05 -2.26
CA PHE A 684 26.48 20.32 -1.60
C PHE A 684 27.70 21.02 -1.01
N SER A 685 28.90 20.47 -1.22
CA SER A 685 30.16 20.97 -0.66
C SER A 685 31.08 21.50 -1.76
N PHE A 686 31.72 22.64 -1.53
CA PHE A 686 32.74 23.19 -2.43
C PHE A 686 33.77 24.01 -1.65
N ASP A 687 35.05 23.86 -1.99
CA ASP A 687 36.19 24.56 -1.36
C ASP A 687 36.20 24.56 0.18
N GLY A 688 35.77 23.44 0.77
CA GLY A 688 35.71 23.27 2.23
C GLY A 688 34.46 23.85 2.90
N SER A 689 33.56 24.49 2.17
CA SER A 689 32.24 24.96 2.63
C SER A 689 31.13 23.96 2.31
N LEU A 690 30.07 23.95 3.11
CA LEU A 690 28.87 23.14 2.93
C LEU A 690 27.65 24.06 2.78
N TYR A 691 26.95 24.02 1.65
CA TYR A 691 25.90 25.00 1.34
C TYR A 691 24.46 24.47 1.48
N ALA A 692 24.28 23.16 1.67
CA ALA A 692 22.98 22.54 1.91
C ALA A 692 23.11 21.15 2.55
N LEU A 693 21.98 20.61 3.01
CA LEU A 693 21.86 19.22 3.48
C LEU A 693 21.05 18.40 2.47
N PRO A 694 21.37 17.10 2.27
CA PRO A 694 20.59 16.22 1.42
C PRO A 694 19.17 15.99 1.99
N GLU A 695 18.16 16.07 1.12
CA GLU A 695 16.77 15.72 1.46
C GLU A 695 16.42 14.30 0.96
N THR A 696 16.76 14.01 -0.30
CA THR A 696 16.53 12.72 -0.95
C THR A 696 17.78 12.30 -1.74
N MET A 697 17.92 10.99 -1.98
CA MET A 697 18.96 10.44 -2.83
C MET A 697 18.35 9.47 -3.82
N THR A 698 18.82 9.54 -5.06
CA THR A 698 18.44 8.62 -6.14
C THR A 698 19.72 8.02 -6.70
N PHE A 699 19.70 6.71 -6.94
CA PHE A 699 20.80 6.00 -7.60
C PHE A 699 20.22 5.02 -8.63
N PRO A 700 20.87 4.86 -9.79
CA PRO A 700 20.42 3.92 -10.81
C PRO A 700 20.63 2.48 -10.32
N VAL A 701 19.65 1.62 -10.62
CA VAL A 701 19.73 0.17 -10.40
C VAL A 701 19.20 -0.55 -11.64
N MET A 702 19.66 -1.79 -11.86
CA MET A 702 19.17 -2.64 -12.93
C MET A 702 18.05 -3.54 -12.40
N PHE A 703 16.86 -3.42 -12.98
CA PHE A 703 15.75 -4.34 -12.74
C PHE A 703 15.79 -5.44 -13.79
N TYR A 704 15.37 -6.66 -13.46
CA TYR A 704 15.32 -7.75 -14.43
C TYR A 704 14.16 -8.71 -14.16
N ARG A 705 13.66 -9.32 -15.24
CA ARG A 705 12.57 -10.30 -15.25
C ARG A 705 13.13 -11.71 -15.16
N LYS A 706 13.19 -12.24 -13.93
CA LYS A 706 13.69 -13.60 -13.63
C LYS A 706 13.04 -14.68 -14.49
N ASP A 707 11.73 -14.58 -14.70
CA ASP A 707 10.96 -15.49 -15.54
C ASP A 707 11.45 -15.48 -16.99
N ILE A 708 11.61 -14.30 -17.59
CA ILE A 708 12.04 -14.16 -18.98
C ILE A 708 13.52 -14.56 -19.15
N LEU A 709 14.38 -14.20 -18.20
CA LEU A 709 15.79 -14.61 -18.25
C LEU A 709 15.93 -16.14 -18.15
N ALA A 710 15.18 -16.78 -17.25
CA ALA A 710 15.17 -18.24 -17.14
C ALA A 710 14.66 -18.92 -18.41
N ASP A 711 13.56 -18.42 -19.02
CA ASP A 711 13.02 -18.93 -20.28
C ASP A 711 14.02 -18.86 -21.44
N LEU A 712 14.85 -17.81 -21.44
CA LEU A 712 15.90 -17.60 -22.44
C LEU A 712 17.22 -18.32 -22.10
N GLY A 713 17.31 -18.94 -20.91
CA GLY A 713 18.55 -19.54 -20.41
C GLY A 713 19.66 -18.52 -20.17
N LEU A 714 19.30 -17.30 -19.77
CA LEU A 714 20.21 -16.19 -19.51
C LEU A 714 20.51 -16.08 -18.00
N GLU A 715 21.79 -15.93 -17.68
CA GLU A 715 22.24 -15.52 -16.35
C GLU A 715 22.11 -14.00 -16.17
N ILE A 716 22.15 -13.53 -14.93
CA ILE A 716 22.10 -12.09 -14.60
C ILE A 716 23.44 -11.47 -15.03
N PRO A 717 23.45 -10.40 -15.84
CA PRO A 717 24.71 -9.82 -16.30
C PRO A 717 25.46 -9.12 -15.16
N GLU A 718 26.75 -9.38 -15.06
CA GLU A 718 27.65 -8.70 -14.12
C GLU A 718 28.52 -7.64 -14.83
N THR A 719 28.69 -7.77 -16.15
CA THR A 719 29.53 -6.89 -16.98
C THR A 719 28.83 -6.38 -18.24
N TRP A 720 29.33 -5.30 -18.84
CA TRP A 720 28.82 -4.80 -20.12
C TRP A 720 29.06 -5.76 -21.30
N ASP A 721 30.05 -6.65 -21.20
CA ASP A 721 30.23 -7.71 -22.20
C ASP A 721 29.09 -8.73 -22.11
N ASP A 722 28.65 -9.08 -20.89
CA ASP A 722 27.46 -9.91 -20.70
C ASP A 722 26.21 -9.21 -21.26
N VAL A 723 26.07 -7.90 -21.02
CA VAL A 723 24.97 -7.09 -21.58
C VAL A 723 24.99 -7.14 -23.12
N ASN A 724 26.15 -7.03 -23.77
CA ASN A 724 26.26 -7.13 -25.24
C ASN A 724 25.80 -8.49 -25.78
N VAL A 725 26.16 -9.58 -25.09
CA VAL A 725 25.72 -10.94 -25.43
C VAL A 725 24.20 -11.06 -25.23
N ILE A 726 23.69 -10.61 -24.08
CA ILE A 726 22.27 -10.64 -23.75
C ILE A 726 21.45 -9.84 -24.76
N MET A 727 21.86 -8.62 -25.12
CA MET A 727 21.18 -7.81 -26.14
C MET A 727 21.03 -8.55 -27.46
N THR A 728 22.02 -9.35 -27.86
CA THR A 728 21.93 -10.19 -29.07
C THR A 728 20.89 -11.29 -28.94
N VAL A 729 20.77 -11.90 -27.75
CA VAL A 729 19.75 -12.91 -27.46
C VAL A 729 18.36 -12.27 -27.40
N LEU A 730 18.23 -11.11 -26.76
CA LEU A 730 16.98 -10.35 -26.69
C LEU A 730 16.49 -9.96 -28.09
N ALA A 731 17.37 -9.39 -28.92
CA ALA A 731 17.02 -8.98 -30.28
C ALA A 731 16.54 -10.15 -31.15
N LYS A 732 17.14 -11.34 -31.01
CA LYS A 732 16.67 -12.58 -31.69
C LYS A 732 15.25 -13.00 -31.28
N ASN A 733 14.80 -12.53 -30.12
CA ASN A 733 13.47 -12.80 -29.58
C ASN A 733 12.55 -11.56 -29.62
N GLN A 734 12.89 -10.53 -30.41
CA GLN A 734 12.12 -9.28 -30.54
C GLN A 734 11.94 -8.54 -29.19
N MET A 735 12.94 -8.68 -28.32
CA MET A 735 13.07 -7.97 -27.05
C MET A 735 14.31 -7.07 -27.09
N GLU A 736 14.41 -6.10 -26.19
CA GLU A 736 15.57 -5.20 -26.10
C GLU A 736 16.02 -5.01 -24.65
N PHE A 737 17.17 -4.36 -24.47
CA PHE A 737 17.62 -3.87 -23.18
C PHE A 737 17.00 -2.49 -22.91
N GLY A 738 16.37 -2.32 -21.76
CA GLY A 738 15.59 -1.15 -21.38
C GLY A 738 16.45 0.01 -20.91
N MET A 739 17.04 0.76 -21.84
CA MET A 739 17.91 1.88 -21.49
C MET A 739 17.67 3.10 -22.38
N LEU A 740 16.99 4.10 -21.84
CA LEU A 740 16.79 5.38 -22.54
C LEU A 740 18.05 6.26 -22.47
N PRO A 741 18.33 7.04 -23.53
CA PRO A 741 19.53 7.88 -23.57
C PRO A 741 19.41 9.01 -22.55
N SER A 742 20.35 9.08 -21.61
CA SER A 742 20.47 10.17 -20.64
C SER A 742 21.93 10.47 -20.31
N GLU A 743 22.17 11.67 -19.78
CA GLU A 743 23.50 12.06 -19.30
C GLU A 743 23.96 11.14 -18.15
N GLN A 744 23.04 10.66 -17.30
CA GLN A 744 23.37 9.74 -16.21
C GLN A 744 23.89 8.38 -16.72
N ILE A 745 23.36 7.87 -17.84
CA ILE A 745 23.88 6.65 -18.45
C ILE A 745 25.30 6.87 -18.97
N PHE A 746 25.56 8.00 -19.64
CA PHE A 746 26.91 8.34 -20.07
C PHE A 746 27.86 8.50 -18.87
N ALA A 747 27.44 9.18 -17.81
CA ALA A 747 28.20 9.35 -16.58
C ALA A 747 28.57 7.99 -15.95
N MET A 748 27.59 7.10 -15.82
CA MET A 748 27.79 5.73 -15.29
C MET A 748 28.87 4.99 -16.08
N LEU A 749 28.75 4.96 -17.42
CA LEU A 749 29.72 4.33 -18.30
C LEU A 749 31.10 4.98 -18.18
N LEU A 750 31.15 6.31 -18.15
CA LEU A 750 32.39 7.08 -18.06
C LEU A 750 33.16 6.72 -16.79
N TYR A 751 32.49 6.71 -15.65
CA TYR A 751 33.11 6.36 -14.38
C TYR A 751 33.52 4.88 -14.31
N GLN A 752 32.70 3.97 -14.85
CA GLN A 752 33.04 2.54 -14.93
C GLN A 752 34.26 2.27 -15.81
N ASN A 753 34.44 3.06 -16.88
CA ASN A 753 35.63 3.01 -17.74
C ASN A 753 36.84 3.77 -17.16
N GLY A 754 36.76 4.26 -15.92
CA GLY A 754 37.84 5.01 -15.26
C GLY A 754 38.01 6.45 -15.74
N GLY A 755 37.03 6.97 -16.48
CA GLY A 755 36.95 8.36 -16.91
C GLY A 755 36.41 9.29 -15.83
N LYS A 756 36.37 10.58 -16.16
CA LYS A 756 35.91 11.66 -15.27
C LYS A 756 35.44 12.86 -16.10
N TYR A 757 34.56 13.68 -15.53
CA TYR A 757 34.10 14.91 -16.17
C TYR A 757 35.15 16.02 -16.17
N TYR A 758 35.95 16.11 -15.10
CA TYR A 758 36.84 17.23 -14.87
C TYR A 758 38.26 16.78 -14.49
N ASN A 759 39.24 17.56 -14.94
CA ASN A 759 40.63 17.46 -14.53
C ASN A 759 40.90 18.42 -13.35
N GLU A 760 42.00 18.17 -12.63
CA GLU A 760 42.56 19.09 -11.63
C GLU A 760 41.53 19.59 -10.59
N GLY A 761 40.62 18.72 -10.15
CA GLY A 761 39.62 19.07 -9.13
C GLY A 761 38.51 20.01 -9.62
N GLY A 762 38.25 20.09 -10.93
CA GLY A 762 37.15 20.89 -11.49
C GLY A 762 37.58 22.05 -12.39
N ILE A 763 38.88 22.28 -12.59
CA ILE A 763 39.41 23.49 -13.26
C ILE A 763 39.27 23.41 -14.79
N SER A 764 39.30 22.22 -15.37
CA SER A 764 39.15 22.02 -16.82
C SER A 764 38.34 20.77 -17.13
N SER A 765 37.71 20.75 -18.29
CA SER A 765 36.99 19.57 -18.79
C SER A 765 37.97 18.42 -19.05
N ALA A 766 37.53 17.20 -18.77
CA ALA A 766 38.24 15.96 -19.13
C ALA A 766 37.51 15.16 -20.23
N LEU A 767 36.45 15.73 -20.81
CA LEU A 767 35.61 15.07 -21.82
C LEU A 767 36.28 14.96 -23.20
N ASP A 768 37.42 15.62 -23.41
CA ASP A 768 38.27 15.48 -24.61
C ASP A 768 39.31 14.36 -24.48
N SER A 769 39.36 13.65 -23.35
CA SER A 769 40.23 12.49 -23.16
C SER A 769 39.82 11.31 -24.04
N ASP A 770 40.80 10.48 -24.43
CA ASP A 770 40.54 9.26 -25.21
C ASP A 770 39.50 8.36 -24.52
N VAL A 771 39.53 8.26 -23.19
CA VAL A 771 38.56 7.47 -22.40
C VAL A 771 37.14 8.02 -22.56
N ALA A 772 36.97 9.34 -22.43
CA ALA A 772 35.66 9.97 -22.56
C ALA A 772 35.10 9.88 -23.97
N VAL A 773 35.94 10.13 -24.99
CA VAL A 773 35.53 10.04 -26.40
C VAL A 773 35.15 8.60 -26.77
N ASN A 774 35.94 7.61 -26.35
CA ASN A 774 35.63 6.20 -26.61
C ASN A 774 34.37 5.75 -25.86
N THR A 775 34.17 6.21 -24.63
CA THR A 775 32.95 5.91 -23.86
C THR A 775 31.71 6.55 -24.51
N PHE A 776 31.83 7.78 -25.00
CA PHE A 776 30.72 8.44 -25.70
C PHE A 776 30.36 7.70 -26.99
N LYS A 777 31.37 7.17 -27.69
CA LYS A 777 31.17 6.30 -28.85
C LYS A 777 30.43 5.01 -28.46
N GLN A 778 30.90 4.30 -27.43
CA GLN A 778 30.22 3.10 -26.90
C GLN A 778 28.77 3.39 -26.52
N TYR A 779 28.52 4.48 -25.80
CA TYR A 779 27.19 4.93 -25.43
C TYR A 779 26.30 5.17 -26.67
N CYS A 780 26.83 5.80 -27.71
CA CYS A 780 26.09 6.02 -28.96
C CYS A 780 25.80 4.71 -29.70
N GLU A 781 26.74 3.76 -29.71
CA GLU A 781 26.61 2.45 -30.38
C GLU A 781 25.43 1.63 -29.85
N PHE A 782 25.06 1.77 -28.56
CA PHE A 782 23.82 1.15 -28.04
C PHE A 782 22.57 1.59 -28.83
N TYR A 783 22.53 2.83 -29.30
CA TYR A 783 21.35 3.39 -29.97
C TYR A 783 21.44 3.39 -31.50
N THR A 784 22.66 3.34 -32.06
CA THR A 784 22.87 3.31 -33.51
C THR A 784 23.04 1.90 -34.04
N ASP A 785 23.74 1.04 -33.29
CA ASP A 785 24.15 -0.28 -33.76
C ASP A 785 23.26 -1.37 -33.14
N TYR A 786 23.02 -1.31 -31.83
CA TYR A 786 22.08 -2.22 -31.15
C TYR A 786 20.61 -1.78 -31.25
N GLY A 787 20.36 -0.55 -31.70
CA GLY A 787 19.02 -0.07 -32.04
C GLY A 787 18.08 0.14 -30.85
N LEU A 788 18.60 0.33 -29.63
CA LEU A 788 17.76 0.58 -28.46
C LEU A 788 16.81 1.77 -28.66
N ASP A 789 15.59 1.65 -28.14
CA ASP A 789 14.60 2.73 -28.15
C ASP A 789 15.11 3.98 -27.42
N LYS A 790 14.67 5.15 -27.89
CA LYS A 790 15.15 6.47 -27.44
C LYS A 790 14.09 7.28 -26.68
N THR A 791 12.84 6.86 -26.69
CA THR A 791 11.70 7.68 -26.25
C THR A 791 10.60 6.93 -25.50
N THR A 792 10.43 5.64 -25.77
CA THR A 792 9.35 4.84 -25.19
C THR A 792 9.69 4.46 -23.75
N SER A 793 8.73 4.62 -22.82
CA SER A 793 8.93 4.30 -21.40
C SER A 793 9.46 2.88 -21.18
N VAL A 794 10.57 2.78 -20.43
CA VAL A 794 11.18 1.51 -20.04
C VAL A 794 10.26 0.75 -19.11
N GLU A 795 9.62 1.43 -18.16
CA GLU A 795 8.72 0.82 -17.17
C GLU A 795 7.54 0.13 -17.85
N GLU A 796 6.97 0.75 -18.88
CA GLU A 796 5.86 0.18 -19.63
C GLU A 796 6.28 -1.07 -20.42
N ARG A 797 7.45 -1.00 -21.05
CA ARG A 797 8.02 -2.10 -21.83
C ARG A 797 8.52 -3.25 -20.96
N PHE A 798 9.02 -2.96 -19.77
CA PHE A 798 9.46 -3.93 -18.77
C PHE A 798 8.27 -4.76 -18.26
N ARG A 799 7.13 -4.11 -18.03
CA ARG A 799 5.91 -4.79 -17.61
C ARG A 799 5.38 -5.76 -18.66
N THR A 800 5.43 -5.41 -19.95
CA THR A 800 5.02 -6.31 -21.04
C THR A 800 6.08 -7.35 -21.40
N GLY A 801 7.30 -7.20 -20.88
CA GLY A 801 8.45 -8.06 -21.17
C GLY A 801 9.14 -7.75 -22.50
N GLU A 802 8.84 -6.60 -23.13
CA GLU A 802 9.55 -6.11 -24.32
C GLU A 802 10.98 -5.69 -24.01
N CYS A 803 11.23 -5.24 -22.77
CA CYS A 803 12.59 -5.09 -22.25
C CYS A 803 12.70 -5.80 -20.89
N PRO A 804 13.14 -7.07 -20.84
CA PRO A 804 13.17 -7.83 -19.60
C PRO A 804 14.30 -7.41 -18.64
N ILE A 805 15.17 -6.50 -19.06
CA ILE A 805 16.23 -5.86 -18.26
C ILE A 805 16.16 -4.36 -18.50
#